data_AF-A0A2R5GWY6-F1
#
_entry.id   AF-A0A2R5GWY6-F1
#
_cell.length_a   1.000
_cell.length_b   1.000
_cell.length_c   1.000
_cell.angle_alpha   90.00
_cell.angle_beta   90.00
_cell.angle_gamma   90.00
#
_symmetry.space_group_name_H-M   'P 1'
#
loop_
_entity.id
_entity.type
_entity.pdbx_description
1 polymer ?
#
loop_
_entity_poly.entity_id
_entity_poly.type
_entity_poly.pdbx_seq_one_letter_code
_entity_poly.pdbx_strand_id
1 'polypeptide(L)'
;MSANAPEYEDEDVMYENEDADRAGGGNAERNGRDDDNDDHDDDDDNEEGGRHGAFATREDAEEAVRAIGQTPMLDSVQEMLRKQQVSELKEKELALDDLREDLKRAQQSRETLGVTLYGLQQQLASLQVQLETTHNEFADTSRSRADAEQESRERRRVLETCSREVKLAEEKVKAAKQEENAVKAAVRQVEAYLEETRGEIAVMRRATHKTEEAVGKLEKKKQEQDLYIDSRVEKVKQLQEEIAMIEAQRQSQKEETDAAETTLREAGKEMQTTQFEKKQVMQEWNSTLIALQKRDEAHEAMVRTIQEKKEEIRAVRAEIEGYKVSASKVQFESEKLVERKVRQEHALKQVEDALTKYEKAYLKLSDQFSMLNKSLEQQDAEAHKFHGILANCNKTIKSLQSKVSVVDRQRHAVEEETSALLNDRTTMSKAAKNLAREAAKLQKEVHAKEMEVAVSENELSRIKIDRLNTQAHGNQLQEEVDRLVADLDEKDKMIEKYKLEIRQRHDQIEKKMYVKDRLNRKLEVMAANQEGPENLGPLEATIKNLTKETTALSAQNRELERTWLKLQTEFVQVVNEMEQETTTVHELTSTETILQQKKKRLDNRIHAQSAELQDLEGRVRRMHNDMHKLNSLIAEHKDKQDSLANVNEVMQAEFISELKELEAQSVDAEARIEKTKMEKQSLLDEIMESERQIKLWEKKIQLEKETQEALDPTVGQSEVKAMEKEIHRMKIRLGNLHREQEKMIKEMEMAILKRETIATRRKGAAKAAMHAGGRRLRPGSDEAIAEMTEAELRRKLKLERKEVKQHTRECLEYERGIADRLQESENMTLELEKASNQFAEVEDAITTKKRAINEALYQKQRNIETLNRTQSLVARYVDFARSPAAEAPVSQEEADIMLDQSQDQIETIRQTLKKMEASHPHLQEILDRVAKLLE
;
A
#
# COMPACT_ATOMS: atom_id res chain seq x y z
N MET A 1 -54.97 -52.85 -0.97
CA MET A 1 -55.85 -52.31 -2.02
C MET A 1 -55.02 -52.33 -3.31
N SER A 2 -55.29 -53.19 -4.30
CA SER A 2 -56.50 -53.29 -5.17
C SER A 2 -56.36 -52.39 -6.41
N ALA A 3 -56.46 -52.83 -7.67
CA ALA A 3 -56.56 -54.18 -8.31
C ALA A 3 -55.70 -54.16 -9.63
N ASN A 4 -55.71 -55.03 -10.66
CA ASN A 4 -56.50 -56.19 -11.18
C ASN A 4 -55.47 -57.03 -12.05
N ALA A 5 -55.60 -58.25 -12.64
CA ALA A 5 -56.65 -59.08 -13.28
C ALA A 5 -57.26 -58.50 -14.59
N PRO A 6 -57.63 -59.29 -15.64
CA PRO A 6 -57.70 -60.76 -15.79
C PRO A 6 -56.68 -61.36 -16.84
N GLU A 7 -56.24 -62.63 -16.79
CA GLU A 7 -56.81 -63.92 -17.34
C GLU A 7 -56.82 -63.98 -18.89
N TYR A 8 -56.55 -65.09 -19.61
CA TYR A 8 -57.08 -66.48 -19.56
C TYR A 8 -56.01 -67.53 -20.03
N GLU A 9 -55.81 -68.68 -19.34
CA GLU A 9 -56.27 -70.08 -19.66
C GLU A 9 -55.56 -70.76 -20.89
N ASP A 10 -55.12 -72.04 -20.91
CA ASP A 10 -55.24 -73.16 -19.94
C ASP A 10 -54.16 -74.29 -20.06
N GLU A 11 -54.01 -75.03 -18.94
CA GLU A 11 -53.67 -76.47 -18.63
C GLU A 11 -52.83 -77.37 -19.60
N ASP A 12 -52.04 -78.37 -19.20
CA ASP A 12 -52.23 -79.59 -18.34
C ASP A 12 -50.82 -80.25 -18.08
N VAL A 13 -50.48 -81.08 -17.06
CA VAL A 13 -50.99 -81.40 -15.70
C VAL A 13 -49.81 -81.96 -14.80
N MET A 14 -50.01 -82.96 -13.91
CA MET A 14 -49.07 -83.47 -12.86
C MET A 14 -49.24 -85.00 -12.58
N TYR A 15 -48.60 -85.54 -11.50
CA TYR A 15 -48.65 -86.90 -10.90
C TYR A 15 -47.60 -87.95 -11.39
N GLU A 16 -47.10 -88.91 -10.59
CA GLU A 16 -46.72 -89.00 -9.15
C GLU A 16 -45.93 -90.31 -8.87
N ASN A 17 -45.11 -90.33 -7.81
CA ASN A 17 -44.75 -91.40 -6.85
C ASN A 17 -44.47 -92.90 -7.24
N GLU A 18 -43.26 -93.33 -6.86
CA GLU A 18 -42.91 -94.49 -5.98
C GLU A 18 -43.02 -95.98 -6.42
N ASP A 19 -42.16 -96.80 -5.76
CA ASP A 19 -42.15 -98.27 -5.58
C ASP A 19 -42.05 -99.24 -6.80
N ALA A 20 -41.59 -100.49 -6.67
CA ALA A 20 -40.65 -101.16 -5.72
C ALA A 20 -40.31 -102.59 -6.23
N ASP A 21 -39.33 -103.26 -5.61
CA ASP A 21 -39.03 -104.71 -5.71
C ASP A 21 -38.66 -105.29 -7.12
N ARG A 22 -38.14 -106.53 -7.32
CA ARG A 22 -37.19 -107.39 -6.55
C ARG A 22 -36.93 -108.73 -7.24
N ALA A 23 -35.65 -109.13 -7.32
CA ALA A 23 -35.17 -110.48 -7.72
C ALA A 23 -35.55 -110.95 -9.15
N GLY A 24 -34.92 -112.00 -9.73
CA GLY A 24 -33.68 -112.68 -9.34
C GLY A 24 -33.60 -114.14 -9.82
N GLY A 25 -32.45 -114.53 -10.39
CA GLY A 25 -32.16 -115.89 -10.89
C GLY A 25 -32.73 -116.20 -12.29
N GLY A 26 -32.15 -117.13 -13.06
CA GLY A 26 -30.95 -117.93 -12.83
C GLY A 26 -30.80 -119.08 -13.86
N ASN A 27 -29.68 -119.83 -13.81
CA ASN A 27 -29.30 -120.96 -14.68
C ASN A 27 -29.08 -120.63 -16.19
N ALA A 28 -28.27 -121.36 -16.95
CA ALA A 28 -27.24 -122.39 -16.68
C ALA A 28 -26.15 -122.26 -17.78
N GLU A 29 -24.84 -122.35 -17.54
CA GLU A 29 -24.00 -123.49 -17.10
C GLU A 29 -23.71 -124.55 -18.20
N ARG A 30 -22.40 -124.84 -18.40
CA ARG A 30 -21.75 -126.03 -19.04
C ARG A 30 -21.30 -126.01 -20.51
N ASN A 31 -20.01 -126.36 -20.66
CA ASN A 31 -19.35 -127.32 -21.58
C ASN A 31 -19.60 -127.27 -23.10
N GLY A 32 -18.63 -127.57 -23.98
CA GLY A 32 -17.20 -127.92 -23.79
C GLY A 32 -16.75 -129.13 -24.64
N ARG A 33 -15.43 -129.29 -24.81
CA ARG A 33 -14.68 -130.35 -25.55
C ARG A 33 -14.72 -130.32 -27.08
N ASP A 34 -13.52 -130.36 -27.67
CA ASP A 34 -12.83 -131.53 -28.24
C ASP A 34 -13.61 -132.57 -29.09
N ASP A 35 -12.87 -133.11 -30.07
CA ASP A 35 -13.04 -134.35 -30.85
C ASP A 35 -14.01 -134.37 -32.08
N ASP A 36 -13.35 -134.31 -33.25
CA ASP A 36 -13.42 -135.27 -34.38
C ASP A 36 -14.51 -135.29 -35.48
N ASN A 37 -13.98 -135.61 -36.68
CA ASN A 37 -14.52 -136.26 -37.89
C ASN A 37 -15.10 -135.46 -39.08
N ASP A 38 -14.52 -135.80 -40.24
CA ASP A 38 -15.02 -135.89 -41.63
C ASP A 38 -15.56 -134.61 -42.32
N ASP A 39 -15.13 -134.23 -43.55
CA ASP A 39 -14.24 -134.93 -44.49
C ASP A 39 -13.50 -133.97 -45.45
N HIS A 40 -12.42 -134.47 -46.07
CA HIS A 40 -11.45 -133.88 -47.02
C HIS A 40 -11.64 -132.47 -47.63
N ASP A 41 -10.56 -131.69 -47.52
CA ASP A 41 -9.84 -131.10 -48.67
C ASP A 41 -8.34 -131.48 -48.57
N ASP A 42 -7.61 -131.36 -49.68
CA ASP A 42 -6.15 -131.50 -49.94
C ASP A 42 -5.63 -132.76 -50.68
N ASP A 43 -4.70 -132.50 -51.61
CA ASP A 43 -3.92 -133.47 -52.40
C ASP A 43 -2.80 -134.13 -51.55
N ASP A 44 -2.45 -135.40 -51.86
CA ASP A 44 -1.04 -135.72 -52.19
C ASP A 44 -0.81 -137.12 -52.83
N ASP A 45 0.39 -137.29 -53.41
CA ASP A 45 1.17 -138.52 -53.67
C ASP A 45 0.63 -139.70 -54.54
N ASN A 46 1.11 -139.70 -55.79
CA ASN A 46 2.09 -140.69 -56.33
C ASN A 46 1.67 -142.02 -57.05
N GLU A 47 2.54 -142.40 -58.00
CA GLU A 47 2.86 -143.72 -58.62
C GLU A 47 1.91 -144.54 -59.55
N GLU A 48 2.55 -145.04 -60.62
CA GLU A 48 2.29 -146.14 -61.59
C GLU A 48 0.88 -146.73 -61.92
N GLY A 49 0.50 -146.59 -63.20
CA GLY A 49 0.62 -147.74 -64.15
C GLY A 49 -0.62 -148.57 -64.60
N GLY A 50 -1.06 -148.39 -65.86
CA GLY A 50 -1.24 -149.53 -66.79
C GLY A 50 -2.53 -149.75 -67.63
N ARG A 51 -2.30 -149.90 -68.96
CA ARG A 51 -2.77 -151.04 -69.83
C ARG A 51 -4.10 -150.99 -70.64
N HIS A 52 -3.98 -150.58 -71.91
CA HIS A 52 -4.54 -151.10 -73.20
C HIS A 52 -5.88 -151.88 -73.35
N GLY A 53 -6.64 -151.50 -74.41
CA GLY A 53 -7.52 -152.34 -75.27
C GLY A 53 -8.85 -151.65 -75.62
N ALA A 54 -9.55 -151.82 -76.77
CA ALA A 54 -9.36 -152.45 -78.11
C ALA A 54 -10.60 -152.02 -78.98
N PHE A 55 -10.80 -152.18 -80.30
CA PHE A 55 -10.04 -152.33 -81.57
C PHE A 55 -11.08 -152.65 -82.70
N ALA A 56 -11.11 -151.92 -83.84
CA ALA A 56 -11.83 -152.25 -85.11
C ALA A 56 -11.43 -151.25 -86.25
N THR A 57 -11.46 -151.43 -87.60
CA THR A 57 -11.87 -152.45 -88.63
C THR A 57 -13.29 -152.37 -89.26
N ARG A 58 -13.54 -152.53 -90.59
CA ARG A 58 -12.67 -152.62 -91.82
C ARG A 58 -13.50 -152.71 -93.16
N GLU A 59 -13.04 -152.01 -94.23
CA GLU A 59 -13.07 -152.23 -95.72
C GLU A 59 -14.30 -152.65 -96.63
N ASP A 60 -14.18 -152.18 -97.89
CA ASP A 60 -14.47 -152.76 -99.25
C ASP A 60 -15.86 -152.97 -99.92
N ALA A 61 -15.91 -152.59 -101.21
CA ALA A 61 -16.69 -153.20 -102.31
C ALA A 61 -16.14 -152.80 -103.71
N GLU A 62 -15.86 -153.77 -104.60
CA GLU A 62 -15.10 -153.61 -105.87
C GLU A 62 -15.94 -153.37 -107.15
N GLU A 63 -15.28 -152.71 -108.13
CA GLU A 63 -15.07 -153.06 -109.56
C GLU A 63 -16.05 -153.96 -110.37
N ALA A 64 -16.53 -153.47 -111.54
CA ALA A 64 -16.74 -154.24 -112.79
C ALA A 64 -17.23 -153.38 -113.99
N VAL A 65 -17.21 -153.94 -115.22
CA VAL A 65 -17.81 -153.42 -116.49
C VAL A 65 -17.30 -152.02 -116.93
N ARG A 66 -16.23 -151.85 -117.74
CA ARG A 66 -15.56 -152.69 -118.76
C ARG A 66 -16.31 -152.87 -120.11
N ALA A 67 -16.26 -151.80 -120.92
CA ALA A 67 -16.14 -151.74 -122.40
C ALA A 67 -17.17 -152.39 -123.36
N ILE A 68 -17.55 -151.64 -124.41
CA ILE A 68 -17.54 -152.02 -125.86
C ILE A 68 -17.92 -150.80 -126.74
N GLY A 69 -17.23 -150.59 -127.88
CA GLY A 69 -17.57 -149.63 -128.97
C GLY A 69 -17.42 -148.13 -128.62
N GLN A 70 -16.49 -147.33 -129.15
CA GLN A 70 -15.57 -147.42 -130.31
C GLN A 70 -16.22 -147.47 -131.71
N THR A 71 -16.22 -146.33 -132.40
CA THR A 71 -15.89 -146.22 -133.85
C THR A 71 -15.56 -144.75 -134.22
N PRO A 72 -14.58 -144.46 -135.10
CA PRO A 72 -13.73 -143.28 -134.93
C PRO A 72 -14.08 -142.08 -135.86
N MET A 73 -15.24 -141.44 -135.65
CA MET A 73 -15.49 -140.06 -136.12
C MET A 73 -16.35 -139.23 -135.15
N LEU A 74 -16.48 -139.65 -133.89
CA LEU A 74 -17.28 -138.96 -132.86
C LEU A 74 -16.46 -138.50 -131.65
N ASP A 75 -15.19 -138.90 -131.55
CA ASP A 75 -14.37 -138.80 -130.34
C ASP A 75 -14.18 -137.35 -129.87
N SER A 76 -13.88 -136.41 -130.78
CA SER A 76 -13.66 -134.98 -130.48
C SER A 76 -14.86 -134.30 -129.77
N VAL A 77 -16.08 -134.75 -130.06
CA VAL A 77 -17.31 -134.17 -129.46
C VAL A 77 -17.61 -134.82 -128.11
N GLN A 78 -17.37 -136.13 -127.98
CA GLN A 78 -17.58 -136.85 -126.71
C GLN A 78 -16.50 -136.52 -125.66
N GLU A 79 -15.26 -136.24 -126.07
CA GLU A 79 -14.18 -135.86 -125.15
C GLU A 79 -14.46 -134.51 -124.46
N MET A 80 -15.03 -133.55 -125.18
CA MET A 80 -15.47 -132.26 -124.61
C MET A 80 -16.58 -132.43 -123.58
N LEU A 81 -17.62 -133.22 -123.89
CA LEU A 81 -18.73 -133.48 -122.96
C LEU A 81 -18.25 -134.21 -121.70
N ARG A 82 -17.32 -135.16 -121.85
CA ARG A 82 -16.77 -135.94 -120.73
C ARG A 82 -15.88 -135.09 -119.81
N LYS A 83 -15.12 -134.13 -120.35
CA LYS A 83 -14.39 -133.12 -119.56
C LYS A 83 -15.33 -132.24 -118.73
N GLN A 84 -16.50 -131.90 -119.28
CA GLN A 84 -17.50 -131.07 -118.59
C GLN A 84 -18.09 -131.79 -117.37
N GLN A 85 -18.54 -133.04 -117.51
CA GLN A 85 -19.10 -133.83 -116.39
C GLN A 85 -18.08 -134.17 -115.30
N VAL A 86 -16.80 -134.36 -115.65
CA VAL A 86 -15.72 -134.57 -114.67
C VAL A 86 -15.40 -133.29 -113.88
N SER A 87 -15.67 -132.11 -114.44
CA SER A 87 -15.56 -130.83 -113.72
C SER A 87 -16.67 -130.71 -112.67
N GLU A 88 -17.93 -131.00 -113.05
CA GLU A 88 -19.10 -130.89 -112.17
C GLU A 88 -19.03 -131.85 -110.96
N LEU A 89 -18.44 -133.04 -111.12
CA LEU A 89 -18.21 -133.96 -109.99
C LEU A 89 -17.18 -133.41 -108.99
N LYS A 90 -16.03 -132.91 -109.46
CA LYS A 90 -15.00 -132.33 -108.58
C LYS A 90 -15.50 -131.09 -107.81
N GLU A 91 -16.38 -130.31 -108.43
CA GLU A 91 -17.03 -129.16 -107.79
C GLU A 91 -17.99 -129.57 -106.65
N LYS A 92 -18.53 -130.80 -106.67
CA LYS A 92 -19.32 -131.36 -105.57
C LYS A 92 -18.51 -132.07 -104.49
N GLU A 93 -17.35 -132.62 -104.84
CA GLU A 93 -16.41 -133.16 -103.85
C GLU A 93 -15.80 -132.04 -102.99
N LEU A 94 -15.31 -130.95 -103.61
CA LEU A 94 -14.81 -129.78 -102.86
C LEU A 94 -15.85 -129.23 -101.87
N ALA A 95 -17.08 -128.99 -102.35
CA ALA A 95 -18.16 -128.43 -101.53
C ALA A 95 -18.56 -129.33 -100.33
N LEU A 96 -18.18 -130.61 -100.33
CA LEU A 96 -18.41 -131.53 -99.21
C LEU A 96 -17.31 -131.43 -98.15
N ASP A 97 -16.06 -131.19 -98.55
CA ASP A 97 -14.94 -130.99 -97.63
C ASP A 97 -14.90 -129.56 -97.07
N ASP A 98 -15.28 -128.54 -97.85
CA ASP A 98 -15.52 -127.17 -97.35
C ASP A 98 -16.52 -127.19 -96.17
N LEU A 99 -17.65 -127.91 -96.34
CA LEU A 99 -18.70 -128.02 -95.33
C LEU A 99 -18.24 -128.77 -94.07
N ARG A 100 -17.29 -129.71 -94.21
CA ARG A 100 -16.64 -130.40 -93.06
C ARG A 100 -15.69 -129.48 -92.32
N GLU A 101 -14.96 -128.61 -93.02
CA GLU A 101 -14.09 -127.63 -92.38
C GLU A 101 -14.92 -126.57 -91.63
N ASP A 102 -16.00 -126.08 -92.20
CA ASP A 102 -16.92 -125.14 -91.55
C ASP A 102 -17.59 -125.72 -90.29
N LEU A 103 -17.97 -127.01 -90.30
CA LEU A 103 -18.44 -127.69 -89.09
C LEU A 103 -17.38 -127.67 -87.97
N LYS A 104 -16.11 -127.87 -88.33
CA LYS A 104 -14.99 -127.89 -87.38
C LYS A 104 -14.66 -126.49 -86.85
N ARG A 105 -14.69 -125.46 -87.72
CA ARG A 105 -14.60 -124.04 -87.34
C ARG A 105 -15.73 -123.64 -86.38
N ALA A 106 -16.96 -124.10 -86.61
CA ALA A 106 -18.10 -123.84 -85.74
C ALA A 106 -17.95 -124.49 -84.35
N GLN A 107 -17.40 -125.69 -84.25
CA GLN A 107 -17.11 -126.35 -82.96
C GLN A 107 -16.05 -125.58 -82.16
N GLN A 108 -14.95 -125.18 -82.79
CA GLN A 108 -13.92 -124.35 -82.15
C GLN A 108 -14.46 -122.97 -81.73
N SER A 109 -15.35 -122.36 -82.54
CA SER A 109 -16.05 -121.11 -82.20
C SER A 109 -16.94 -121.26 -80.96
N ARG A 110 -17.61 -122.41 -80.78
CA ARG A 110 -18.39 -122.72 -79.58
C ARG A 110 -17.51 -122.88 -78.33
N GLU A 111 -16.38 -123.57 -78.45
CA GLU A 111 -15.44 -123.80 -77.34
C GLU A 111 -14.79 -122.49 -76.87
N THR A 112 -14.36 -121.64 -77.82
CA THR A 112 -13.86 -120.29 -77.53
C THR A 112 -14.93 -119.34 -76.97
N LEU A 113 -16.20 -119.48 -77.37
CA LEU A 113 -17.31 -118.80 -76.68
C LEU A 113 -17.48 -119.29 -75.23
N GLY A 114 -17.31 -120.59 -74.98
CA GLY A 114 -17.37 -121.15 -73.62
C GLY A 114 -16.27 -120.59 -72.71
N VAL A 115 -15.03 -120.54 -73.20
CA VAL A 115 -13.89 -119.97 -72.47
C VAL A 115 -14.06 -118.46 -72.22
N THR A 116 -14.56 -117.70 -73.20
CA THR A 116 -14.81 -116.26 -73.01
C THR A 116 -16.00 -115.99 -72.08
N LEU A 117 -17.04 -116.84 -72.09
CA LEU A 117 -18.14 -116.76 -71.12
C LEU A 117 -17.64 -116.98 -69.69
N TYR A 118 -16.80 -117.99 -69.46
CA TYR A 118 -16.18 -118.25 -68.15
C TYR A 118 -15.29 -117.09 -67.70
N GLY A 119 -14.46 -116.55 -68.61
CA GLY A 119 -13.66 -115.35 -68.33
C GLY A 119 -14.49 -114.12 -67.95
N LEU A 120 -15.63 -113.90 -68.63
CA LEU A 120 -16.58 -112.84 -68.29
C LEU A 120 -17.27 -113.08 -66.94
N GLN A 121 -17.59 -114.33 -66.59
CA GLN A 121 -18.14 -114.69 -65.28
C GLN A 121 -17.13 -114.41 -64.15
N GLN A 122 -15.86 -114.77 -64.35
CA GLN A 122 -14.80 -114.50 -63.36
C GLN A 122 -14.49 -113.00 -63.23
N GLN A 123 -14.55 -112.23 -64.33
CA GLN A 123 -14.49 -110.77 -64.29
C GLN A 123 -15.68 -110.16 -63.55
N LEU A 124 -16.89 -110.66 -63.77
CA LEU A 124 -18.11 -110.18 -63.09
C LEU A 124 -18.05 -110.44 -61.58
N ALA A 125 -17.61 -111.62 -61.15
CA ALA A 125 -17.40 -111.93 -59.73
C ALA A 125 -16.34 -111.00 -59.09
N SER A 126 -15.23 -110.76 -59.78
CA SER A 126 -14.20 -109.81 -59.32
C SER A 126 -14.75 -108.37 -59.18
N LEU A 127 -15.58 -107.92 -60.11
CA LEU A 127 -16.24 -106.61 -60.05
C LEU A 127 -17.30 -106.53 -58.94
N GLN A 128 -18.00 -107.63 -58.62
CA GLN A 128 -18.91 -107.67 -57.48
C GLN A 128 -18.16 -107.53 -56.15
N VAL A 129 -17.07 -108.26 -55.95
CA VAL A 129 -16.22 -108.12 -54.75
C VAL A 129 -15.66 -106.69 -54.63
N GLN A 130 -15.18 -106.10 -55.73
CA GLN A 130 -14.69 -104.70 -55.73
C GLN A 130 -15.80 -103.68 -55.42
N LEU A 131 -17.04 -103.95 -55.82
CA LEU A 131 -18.19 -103.09 -55.49
C LEU A 131 -18.58 -103.22 -54.02
N GLU A 132 -18.48 -104.41 -53.43
CA GLU A 132 -18.71 -104.62 -51.99
C GLU A 132 -17.60 -104.00 -51.13
N THR A 133 -16.31 -104.12 -51.50
CA THR A 133 -15.22 -103.45 -50.77
C THR A 133 -15.35 -101.93 -50.84
N THR A 134 -15.58 -101.35 -52.02
CA THR A 134 -15.75 -99.90 -52.18
C THR A 134 -17.04 -99.38 -51.52
N HIS A 135 -18.09 -100.21 -51.40
CA HIS A 135 -19.28 -99.85 -50.62
C HIS A 135 -18.99 -99.79 -49.11
N ASN A 136 -18.21 -100.75 -48.59
CA ASN A 136 -17.77 -100.74 -47.18
C ASN A 136 -16.84 -99.55 -46.88
N GLU A 137 -15.87 -99.28 -47.76
CA GLU A 137 -15.00 -98.09 -47.68
C GLU A 137 -15.82 -96.78 -47.70
N PHE A 138 -16.87 -96.70 -48.52
CA PHE A 138 -17.79 -95.57 -48.55
C PHE A 138 -18.62 -95.45 -47.26
N ALA A 139 -19.05 -96.57 -46.67
CA ALA A 139 -19.79 -96.58 -45.40
C ALA A 139 -18.91 -96.10 -44.23
N ASP A 140 -17.66 -96.57 -44.14
CA ASP A 140 -16.75 -96.20 -43.05
C ASP A 140 -16.20 -94.78 -43.20
N THR A 141 -15.91 -94.32 -44.43
CA THR A 141 -15.60 -92.89 -44.66
C THR A 141 -16.81 -91.99 -44.38
N SER A 142 -18.03 -92.43 -44.65
CA SER A 142 -19.26 -91.70 -44.28
C SER A 142 -19.48 -91.62 -42.77
N ARG A 143 -19.20 -92.70 -42.02
CA ARG A 143 -19.20 -92.71 -40.54
C ARG A 143 -18.15 -91.75 -39.99
N SER A 144 -16.90 -91.91 -40.41
CA SER A 144 -15.78 -91.04 -40.01
C SER A 144 -16.06 -89.55 -40.28
N ARG A 145 -16.73 -89.23 -41.39
CA ARG A 145 -17.17 -87.86 -41.69
C ARG A 145 -18.29 -87.39 -40.75
N ALA A 146 -19.26 -88.25 -40.41
CA ALA A 146 -20.33 -87.92 -39.47
C ALA A 146 -19.78 -87.65 -38.05
N ASP A 147 -18.84 -88.49 -37.59
CA ASP A 147 -18.18 -88.33 -36.29
C ASP A 147 -17.37 -87.02 -36.25
N ALA A 148 -16.59 -86.73 -37.29
CA ALA A 148 -15.84 -85.48 -37.42
C ALA A 148 -16.76 -84.25 -37.56
N GLU A 149 -17.90 -84.36 -38.24
CA GLU A 149 -18.93 -83.32 -38.26
C GLU A 149 -19.55 -83.09 -36.88
N GLN A 150 -19.79 -84.14 -36.09
CA GLN A 150 -20.30 -84.03 -34.72
C GLN A 150 -19.26 -83.39 -33.80
N GLU A 151 -18.02 -83.87 -33.78
CA GLU A 151 -16.95 -83.28 -32.97
C GLU A 151 -16.73 -81.80 -33.35
N SER A 152 -16.81 -81.47 -34.64
CA SER A 152 -16.72 -80.09 -35.13
C SER A 152 -17.92 -79.20 -34.73
N ARG A 153 -19.11 -79.78 -34.50
CA ARG A 153 -20.27 -79.07 -33.93
C ARG A 153 -20.12 -78.88 -32.42
N GLU A 154 -19.62 -79.88 -31.70
CA GLU A 154 -19.39 -79.83 -30.25
C GLU A 154 -18.27 -78.84 -29.91
N ARG A 155 -17.11 -78.92 -30.57
CA ARG A 155 -16.02 -77.94 -30.46
C ARG A 155 -16.49 -76.51 -30.79
N ARG A 156 -17.41 -76.32 -31.74
CA ARG A 156 -18.01 -75.01 -32.05
C ARG A 156 -18.93 -74.51 -30.94
N ARG A 157 -19.80 -75.36 -30.37
CA ARG A 157 -20.61 -75.01 -29.19
C ARG A 157 -19.74 -74.60 -27.99
N VAL A 158 -18.66 -75.33 -27.72
CA VAL A 158 -17.70 -75.00 -26.65
C VAL A 158 -16.96 -73.69 -26.92
N LEU A 159 -16.56 -73.42 -28.17
CA LEU A 159 -15.95 -72.15 -28.57
C LEU A 159 -16.94 -70.97 -28.41
N GLU A 160 -18.21 -71.19 -28.72
CA GLU A 160 -19.28 -70.19 -28.64
C GLU A 160 -19.66 -69.86 -27.18
N THR A 161 -19.77 -70.87 -26.31
CA THR A 161 -19.97 -70.66 -24.86
C THR A 161 -18.75 -69.98 -24.23
N CYS A 162 -17.54 -70.42 -24.56
CA CYS A 162 -16.29 -69.81 -24.09
C CYS A 162 -16.15 -68.36 -24.59
N SER A 163 -16.49 -68.06 -25.85
CA SER A 163 -16.48 -66.69 -26.38
C SER A 163 -17.48 -65.78 -25.65
N ARG A 164 -18.68 -66.30 -25.32
CA ARG A 164 -19.68 -65.58 -24.52
C ARG A 164 -19.19 -65.32 -23.09
N GLU A 165 -18.49 -66.27 -22.49
CA GLU A 165 -17.91 -66.13 -21.15
C GLU A 165 -16.72 -65.17 -21.12
N VAL A 166 -15.85 -65.19 -22.14
CA VAL A 166 -14.78 -64.20 -22.34
C VAL A 166 -15.36 -62.81 -22.53
N LYS A 167 -16.43 -62.63 -23.32
CA LYS A 167 -17.12 -61.34 -23.48
C LYS A 167 -17.69 -60.83 -22.16
N LEU A 168 -18.39 -61.68 -21.40
CA LEU A 168 -18.90 -61.34 -20.07
C LEU A 168 -17.77 -61.03 -19.07
N ALA A 169 -16.61 -61.69 -19.18
CA ALA A 169 -15.44 -61.38 -18.38
C ALA A 169 -14.79 -60.05 -18.78
N GLU A 170 -14.68 -59.75 -20.08
CA GLU A 170 -14.22 -58.47 -20.59
C GLU A 170 -15.14 -57.32 -20.17
N GLU A 171 -16.46 -57.50 -20.23
CA GLU A 171 -17.45 -56.51 -19.79
C GLU A 171 -17.33 -56.25 -18.28
N LYS A 172 -17.20 -57.31 -17.47
CA LYS A 172 -16.92 -57.18 -16.03
C LYS A 172 -15.57 -56.50 -15.74
N VAL A 173 -14.52 -56.78 -16.53
CA VAL A 173 -13.21 -56.12 -16.39
C VAL A 173 -13.26 -54.66 -16.87
N LYS A 174 -14.07 -54.33 -17.89
CA LYS A 174 -14.31 -52.94 -18.32
C LYS A 174 -15.08 -52.16 -17.25
N ALA A 175 -16.13 -52.74 -16.68
CA ALA A 175 -16.88 -52.16 -15.56
C ALA A 175 -15.99 -51.97 -14.32
N ALA A 176 -15.28 -53.02 -13.89
CA ALA A 176 -14.36 -52.94 -12.75
C ALA A 176 -13.23 -51.92 -12.97
N LYS A 177 -12.73 -51.74 -14.20
CA LYS A 177 -11.77 -50.66 -14.53
C LYS A 177 -12.40 -49.28 -14.54
N GLN A 178 -13.68 -49.14 -14.91
CA GLN A 178 -14.41 -47.88 -14.81
C GLN A 178 -14.66 -47.51 -13.35
N GLU A 179 -15.06 -48.48 -12.51
CA GLU A 179 -15.18 -48.33 -11.05
C GLU A 179 -13.81 -48.00 -10.42
N GLU A 180 -12.75 -48.72 -10.77
CA GLU A 180 -11.39 -48.47 -10.29
C GLU A 180 -10.91 -47.06 -10.68
N ASN A 181 -11.20 -46.60 -11.90
CA ASN A 181 -10.87 -45.24 -12.34
C ASN A 181 -11.73 -44.17 -11.65
N ALA A 182 -13.02 -44.43 -11.40
CA ALA A 182 -13.90 -43.54 -10.65
C ALA A 182 -13.47 -43.43 -9.18
N VAL A 183 -13.11 -44.55 -8.54
CA VAL A 183 -12.53 -44.58 -7.19
C VAL A 183 -11.17 -43.89 -7.15
N LYS A 184 -10.29 -44.09 -8.14
CA LYS A 184 -9.02 -43.35 -8.25
C LYS A 184 -9.22 -41.85 -8.46
N ALA A 185 -10.24 -41.44 -9.19
CA ALA A 185 -10.60 -40.03 -9.34
C ALA A 185 -11.12 -39.44 -8.02
N ALA A 186 -12.02 -40.14 -7.33
CA ALA A 186 -12.53 -39.75 -6.01
C ALA A 186 -11.43 -39.70 -4.94
N VAL A 187 -10.51 -40.68 -4.93
CA VAL A 187 -9.33 -40.69 -4.05
C VAL A 187 -8.44 -39.49 -4.32
N ARG A 188 -8.11 -39.18 -5.59
CA ARG A 188 -7.32 -37.98 -5.93
C ARG A 188 -8.03 -36.68 -5.54
N GLN A 189 -9.35 -36.62 -5.67
CA GLN A 189 -10.14 -35.46 -5.24
C GLN A 189 -10.12 -35.30 -3.71
N VAL A 190 -10.21 -36.40 -2.96
CA VAL A 190 -10.08 -36.42 -1.50
C VAL A 190 -8.64 -36.12 -1.05
N GLU A 191 -7.63 -36.60 -1.76
CA GLU A 191 -6.21 -36.27 -1.50
C GLU A 191 -5.95 -34.78 -1.76
N ALA A 192 -6.45 -34.22 -2.86
CA ALA A 192 -6.36 -32.79 -3.14
C ALA A 192 -7.07 -31.96 -2.07
N TYR A 193 -8.28 -32.34 -1.65
CA TYR A 193 -9.02 -31.68 -0.57
C TYR A 193 -8.35 -31.82 0.80
N LEU A 194 -7.70 -32.96 1.08
CA LEU A 194 -6.90 -33.15 2.30
C LEU A 194 -5.62 -32.30 2.28
N GLU A 195 -4.99 -32.10 1.13
CA GLU A 195 -3.82 -31.24 1.00
C GLU A 195 -4.18 -29.75 1.04
N GLU A 196 -5.30 -29.37 0.43
CA GLU A 196 -5.91 -28.04 0.52
C GLU A 196 -6.29 -27.71 1.97
N THR A 197 -7.08 -28.57 2.64
CA THR A 197 -7.44 -28.35 4.06
C THR A 197 -6.25 -28.43 5.01
N ARG A 198 -5.19 -29.21 4.72
CA ARG A 198 -3.90 -29.10 5.44
C ARG A 198 -3.25 -27.73 5.22
N GLY A 199 -3.28 -27.21 4.00
CA GLY A 199 -2.86 -25.86 3.64
C GLY A 199 -3.63 -24.79 4.42
N GLU A 200 -4.96 -24.86 4.39
CA GLU A 200 -5.86 -23.99 5.16
C GLU A 200 -5.59 -24.08 6.66
N ILE A 201 -5.45 -25.28 7.24
CA ILE A 201 -5.12 -25.46 8.66
C ILE A 201 -3.73 -24.89 8.99
N ALA A 202 -2.75 -24.99 8.08
CA ALA A 202 -1.42 -24.41 8.25
C ALA A 202 -1.41 -22.89 8.07
N VAL A 203 -2.31 -22.32 7.26
CA VAL A 203 -2.54 -20.87 7.15
C VAL A 203 -3.29 -20.38 8.39
N MET A 204 -4.35 -21.07 8.81
CA MET A 204 -5.15 -20.78 9.99
C MET A 204 -4.31 -20.83 11.26
N ARG A 205 -3.46 -21.85 11.47
CA ARG A 205 -2.52 -21.90 12.61
C ARG A 205 -1.50 -20.76 12.61
N ARG A 206 -1.02 -20.34 11.43
CA ARG A 206 -0.13 -19.16 11.32
C ARG A 206 -0.89 -17.86 11.55
N ALA A 207 -2.16 -17.79 11.16
CA ALA A 207 -3.04 -16.66 11.46
C ALA A 207 -3.37 -16.60 12.96
N THR A 208 -3.74 -17.72 13.61
CA THR A 208 -4.02 -17.76 15.05
C THR A 208 -2.78 -17.39 15.85
N HIS A 209 -1.61 -17.96 15.57
CA HIS A 209 -0.37 -17.56 16.25
C HIS A 209 0.01 -16.09 16.00
N LYS A 210 -0.23 -15.55 14.80
CA LYS A 210 -0.04 -14.11 14.53
C LYS A 210 -1.05 -13.23 15.27
N THR A 211 -2.28 -13.69 15.46
CA THR A 211 -3.28 -13.00 16.30
C THR A 211 -2.99 -13.14 17.79
N GLU A 212 -2.49 -14.29 18.27
CA GLU A 212 -2.04 -14.49 19.65
C GLU A 212 -0.84 -13.60 19.95
N GLU A 213 0.13 -13.50 19.04
CA GLU A 213 1.27 -12.58 19.17
C GLU A 213 0.82 -11.10 19.13
N ALA A 214 -0.15 -10.76 18.28
CA ALA A 214 -0.73 -9.42 18.23
C ALA A 214 -1.54 -9.08 19.50
N VAL A 215 -2.32 -10.03 20.02
CA VAL A 215 -3.07 -9.90 21.28
C VAL A 215 -2.10 -9.77 22.44
N GLY A 216 -1.08 -10.63 22.58
CA GLY A 216 -0.06 -10.50 23.62
C GLY A 216 0.75 -9.20 23.54
N LYS A 217 0.94 -8.63 22.33
CA LYS A 217 1.50 -7.28 22.14
C LYS A 217 0.52 -6.17 22.54
N LEU A 218 -0.78 -6.35 22.33
CA LEU A 218 -1.82 -5.42 22.78
C LEU A 218 -2.03 -5.50 24.30
N GLU A 219 -1.99 -6.69 24.89
CA GLU A 219 -2.06 -6.92 26.34
C GLU A 219 -0.88 -6.27 27.07
N LYS A 220 0.35 -6.40 26.54
CA LYS A 220 1.52 -5.68 27.09
C LYS A 220 1.35 -4.16 27.01
N LYS A 221 0.93 -3.64 25.86
CA LYS A 221 0.60 -2.20 25.72
C LYS A 221 -0.56 -1.76 26.62
N LYS A 222 -1.50 -2.66 26.92
CA LYS A 222 -2.62 -2.41 27.82
C LYS A 222 -2.15 -2.39 29.27
N GLN A 223 -1.29 -3.31 29.69
CA GLN A 223 -0.61 -3.29 30.99
C GLN A 223 0.26 -2.03 31.16
N GLU A 224 1.03 -1.64 30.13
CA GLU A 224 1.78 -0.37 30.11
C GLU A 224 0.85 0.85 30.24
N GLN A 225 -0.28 0.85 29.52
CA GLN A 225 -1.31 1.89 29.64
C GLN A 225 -1.94 1.92 31.04
N ASP A 226 -2.25 0.77 31.62
CA ASP A 226 -2.96 0.67 32.89
C ASP A 226 -2.05 1.05 34.08
N LEU A 227 -0.79 0.60 34.07
CA LEU A 227 0.24 1.11 35.00
C LEU A 227 0.45 2.63 34.86
N TYR A 228 0.39 3.16 33.64
CA TYR A 228 0.45 4.60 33.42
C TYR A 228 -0.81 5.31 33.94
N ILE A 229 -2.01 4.76 33.72
CA ILE A 229 -3.27 5.26 34.27
C ILE A 229 -3.21 5.27 35.80
N ASP A 230 -2.77 4.19 36.44
CA ASP A 230 -2.63 4.10 37.90
C ASP A 230 -1.67 5.18 38.43
N SER A 231 -0.50 5.35 37.80
CA SER A 231 0.44 6.43 38.16
C SER A 231 -0.15 7.84 38.02
N ARG A 232 -1.08 8.03 37.07
CA ARG A 232 -1.79 9.30 36.86
C ARG A 232 -2.95 9.47 37.83
N VAL A 233 -3.69 8.42 38.16
CA VAL A 233 -4.74 8.41 39.19
C VAL A 233 -4.12 8.69 40.56
N GLU A 234 -2.98 8.09 40.87
CA GLU A 234 -2.25 8.35 42.11
C GLU A 234 -1.72 9.79 42.16
N LYS A 235 -1.12 10.32 41.09
CA LYS A 235 -0.73 11.74 41.11
C LYS A 235 -1.92 12.70 41.11
N VAL A 236 -3.06 12.34 40.53
CA VAL A 236 -4.31 13.11 40.65
C VAL A 236 -4.81 13.12 42.10
N LYS A 237 -4.78 11.99 42.82
CA LYS A 237 -5.12 11.94 44.26
C LYS A 237 -4.19 12.82 45.09
N GLN A 238 -2.88 12.69 44.91
CA GLN A 238 -1.90 13.56 45.59
C GLN A 238 -2.17 15.05 45.30
N LEU A 239 -2.44 15.43 44.04
CA LEU A 239 -2.77 16.81 43.69
C LEU A 239 -4.12 17.27 44.28
N GLN A 240 -5.10 16.37 44.43
CA GLN A 240 -6.38 16.68 45.10
C GLN A 240 -6.19 16.85 46.61
N GLU A 241 -5.32 16.07 47.25
CA GLU A 241 -4.92 16.20 48.65
C GLU A 241 -4.10 17.48 48.89
N GLU A 242 -3.16 17.80 48.00
CA GLU A 242 -2.41 19.07 47.98
C GLU A 242 -3.37 20.27 47.84
N ILE A 243 -4.34 20.22 46.92
CA ILE A 243 -5.36 21.25 46.75
C ILE A 243 -6.23 21.37 48.00
N ALA A 244 -6.76 20.28 48.55
CA ALA A 244 -7.61 20.31 49.74
C ALA A 244 -6.87 20.89 50.96
N MET A 245 -5.57 20.58 51.12
CA MET A 245 -4.72 21.18 52.15
C MET A 245 -4.58 22.69 51.94
N ILE A 246 -4.29 23.14 50.71
CA ILE A 246 -4.11 24.56 50.38
C ILE A 246 -5.44 25.33 50.52
N GLU A 247 -6.57 24.72 50.17
CA GLU A 247 -7.89 25.35 50.36
C GLU A 247 -8.28 25.47 51.83
N ALA A 248 -7.95 24.48 52.68
CA ALA A 248 -8.12 24.57 54.12
C ALA A 248 -7.20 25.62 54.76
N GLN A 249 -5.93 25.68 54.34
CA GLN A 249 -4.99 26.74 54.78
C GLN A 249 -5.47 28.13 54.37
N ARG A 250 -5.93 28.29 53.12
CA ARG A 250 -6.52 29.55 52.61
C ARG A 250 -7.78 29.94 53.40
N GLN A 251 -8.58 28.98 53.86
CA GLN A 251 -9.76 29.26 54.67
C GLN A 251 -9.38 29.69 56.09
N SER A 252 -8.44 29.00 56.75
CA SER A 252 -7.89 29.44 58.05
C SER A 252 -7.30 30.84 57.96
N GLN A 253 -6.46 31.10 56.95
CA GLN A 253 -5.87 32.42 56.72
C GLN A 253 -6.92 33.51 56.45
N LYS A 254 -8.04 33.18 55.78
CA LYS A 254 -9.16 34.12 55.62
C LYS A 254 -9.84 34.43 56.95
N GLU A 255 -10.14 33.41 57.75
CA GLU A 255 -10.77 33.58 59.05
C GLU A 255 -9.85 34.36 60.02
N GLU A 256 -8.54 34.15 59.94
CA GLU A 256 -7.50 34.95 60.61
C GLU A 256 -7.46 36.40 60.12
N THR A 257 -7.53 36.66 58.79
CA THR A 257 -7.57 38.04 58.26
C THR A 257 -8.89 38.75 58.54
N ASP A 258 -10.02 38.05 58.51
CA ASP A 258 -11.33 38.61 58.83
C ASP A 258 -11.40 38.97 60.32
N ALA A 259 -10.83 38.12 61.19
CA ALA A 259 -10.65 38.43 62.61
C ALA A 259 -9.74 39.65 62.81
N ALA A 260 -8.59 39.72 62.13
CA ALA A 260 -7.70 40.88 62.18
C ALA A 260 -8.35 42.16 61.63
N GLU A 261 -9.20 42.06 60.60
CA GLU A 261 -10.02 43.17 60.13
C GLU A 261 -11.05 43.60 61.18
N THR A 262 -11.68 42.67 61.92
CA THR A 262 -12.60 43.05 63.00
C THR A 262 -11.88 43.77 64.15
N THR A 263 -10.71 43.31 64.58
CA THR A 263 -9.95 43.98 65.65
C THR A 263 -9.39 45.32 65.20
N LEU A 264 -8.89 45.46 63.96
CA LEU A 264 -8.51 46.75 63.37
C LEU A 264 -9.71 47.71 63.24
N ARG A 265 -10.90 47.20 62.91
CA ARG A 265 -12.15 47.98 62.84
C ARG A 265 -12.69 48.36 64.22
N GLU A 266 -12.34 47.63 65.26
CA GLU A 266 -12.68 47.95 66.66
C GLU A 266 -11.68 48.95 67.25
N ALA A 267 -10.37 48.69 67.13
CA ALA A 267 -9.33 49.67 67.45
C ALA A 267 -9.51 50.99 66.68
N GLY A 268 -10.00 50.94 65.42
CA GLY A 268 -10.37 52.11 64.64
C GLY A 268 -11.57 52.90 65.20
N LYS A 269 -12.52 52.24 65.89
CA LYS A 269 -13.60 52.91 66.65
C LYS A 269 -13.06 53.49 67.95
N GLU A 270 -12.23 52.75 68.69
CA GLU A 270 -11.61 53.19 69.94
C GLU A 270 -10.68 54.39 69.72
N MET A 271 -9.96 54.43 68.59
CA MET A 271 -9.21 55.60 68.15
C MET A 271 -10.12 56.80 67.86
N GLN A 272 -11.32 56.58 67.29
CA GLN A 272 -12.31 57.64 67.06
C GLN A 272 -12.96 58.15 68.36
N THR A 273 -13.26 57.29 69.33
CA THR A 273 -13.76 57.72 70.65
C THR A 273 -12.66 58.45 71.42
N THR A 274 -11.43 57.94 71.42
CA THR A 274 -10.26 58.63 72.02
C THR A 274 -10.02 59.99 71.38
N GLN A 275 -10.17 60.14 70.06
CA GLN A 275 -10.11 61.44 69.39
C GLN A 275 -11.28 62.37 69.71
N PHE A 276 -12.47 61.83 69.98
CA PHE A 276 -13.63 62.61 70.42
C PHE A 276 -13.43 63.10 71.87
N GLU A 277 -13.03 62.22 72.78
CA GLU A 277 -12.67 62.54 74.16
C GLU A 277 -11.53 63.56 74.23
N LYS A 278 -10.47 63.39 73.43
CA LYS A 278 -9.39 64.38 73.31
C LYS A 278 -9.90 65.75 72.82
N LYS A 279 -10.88 65.79 71.90
CA LYS A 279 -11.51 67.06 71.48
C LYS A 279 -12.37 67.67 72.59
N GLN A 280 -13.12 66.86 73.34
CA GLN A 280 -13.89 67.32 74.49
C GLN A 280 -12.97 67.88 75.58
N VAL A 281 -11.95 67.13 76.01
CA VAL A 281 -10.97 67.56 77.02
C VAL A 281 -10.22 68.83 76.57
N MET A 282 -9.89 68.98 75.28
CA MET A 282 -9.33 70.23 74.75
C MET A 282 -10.34 71.40 74.79
N GLN A 283 -11.63 71.17 74.56
CA GLN A 283 -12.67 72.20 74.72
C GLN A 283 -12.89 72.59 76.18
N GLU A 284 -12.94 71.61 77.08
CA GLU A 284 -13.02 71.81 78.53
C GLU A 284 -11.78 72.59 79.02
N TRP A 285 -10.57 72.16 78.65
CA TRP A 285 -9.32 72.86 78.98
C TRP A 285 -9.32 74.30 78.47
N ASN A 286 -9.65 74.54 77.19
CA ASN A 286 -9.80 75.90 76.65
C ASN A 286 -10.84 76.73 77.42
N SER A 287 -11.94 76.12 77.87
CA SER A 287 -12.94 76.80 78.71
C SER A 287 -12.39 77.16 80.09
N THR A 288 -11.58 76.28 80.71
CA THR A 288 -10.90 76.58 81.98
C THR A 288 -9.82 77.65 81.81
N LEU A 289 -9.12 77.69 80.67
CA LEU A 289 -8.13 78.71 80.35
C LEU A 289 -8.80 80.08 80.16
N ILE A 290 -9.95 80.15 79.48
CA ILE A 290 -10.75 81.37 79.35
C ILE A 290 -11.33 81.80 80.72
N ALA A 291 -11.73 80.85 81.57
CA ALA A 291 -12.18 81.15 82.93
C ALA A 291 -11.04 81.65 83.83
N LEU A 292 -9.83 81.11 83.67
CA LEU A 292 -8.62 81.55 84.35
C LEU A 292 -8.23 82.96 83.87
N GLN A 293 -8.17 83.21 82.56
CA GLN A 293 -7.90 84.54 82.01
C GLN A 293 -8.89 85.58 82.55
N LYS A 294 -10.19 85.29 82.57
CA LYS A 294 -11.20 86.20 83.15
C LYS A 294 -11.03 86.41 84.65
N ARG A 295 -10.53 85.40 85.38
CA ARG A 295 -10.18 85.51 86.80
C ARG A 295 -8.93 86.37 87.00
N ASP A 296 -7.96 86.26 86.11
CA ASP A 296 -6.73 87.06 86.13
C ASP A 296 -6.99 88.51 85.72
N GLU A 297 -7.83 88.76 84.72
CA GLU A 297 -8.35 90.10 84.37
C GLU A 297 -9.09 90.75 85.55
N ALA A 298 -9.95 89.98 86.24
CA ALA A 298 -10.64 90.45 87.45
C ALA A 298 -9.69 90.67 88.63
N HIS A 299 -8.66 89.83 88.78
CA HIS A 299 -7.62 89.99 89.79
C HIS A 299 -6.74 91.21 89.49
N GLU A 300 -6.37 91.45 88.23
CA GLU A 300 -5.59 92.62 87.83
C GLU A 300 -6.39 93.91 88.04
N ALA A 301 -7.68 93.92 87.70
CA ALA A 301 -8.59 95.02 88.04
C ALA A 301 -8.67 95.26 89.57
N MET A 302 -8.73 94.19 90.37
CA MET A 302 -8.66 94.31 91.84
C MET A 302 -7.30 94.85 92.31
N VAL A 303 -6.19 94.43 91.71
CA VAL A 303 -4.85 94.96 92.00
C VAL A 303 -4.73 96.45 91.63
N ARG A 304 -5.29 96.89 90.50
CA ARG A 304 -5.35 98.31 90.10
C ARG A 304 -6.15 99.12 91.11
N THR A 305 -7.35 98.68 91.53
CA THR A 305 -8.10 99.39 92.58
C THR A 305 -7.37 99.40 93.92
N ILE A 306 -6.63 98.34 94.27
CA ILE A 306 -5.74 98.33 95.46
C ILE A 306 -4.56 99.31 95.30
N GLN A 307 -4.03 99.52 94.10
CA GLN A 307 -3.01 100.54 93.82
C GLN A 307 -3.60 101.95 93.94
N GLU A 308 -4.77 102.21 93.35
CA GLU A 308 -5.52 103.47 93.48
C GLU A 308 -5.80 103.78 94.96
N LYS A 309 -6.29 102.82 95.75
CA LYS A 309 -6.49 103.02 97.20
C LYS A 309 -5.19 103.19 97.97
N LYS A 310 -4.08 102.58 97.52
CA LYS A 310 -2.73 102.89 98.05
C LYS A 310 -2.22 104.27 97.61
N GLU A 311 -2.83 104.91 96.62
CA GLU A 311 -2.51 106.28 96.16
C GLU A 311 -3.37 107.32 96.86
N GLU A 312 -4.65 107.05 97.07
CA GLU A 312 -5.49 107.79 98.02
C GLU A 312 -4.86 107.79 99.43
N ILE A 313 -4.42 106.63 99.93
CA ILE A 313 -3.72 106.55 101.23
C ILE A 313 -2.38 107.28 101.21
N ARG A 314 -1.66 107.34 100.08
CA ARG A 314 -0.43 108.15 99.96
C ARG A 314 -0.73 109.65 99.94
N ALA A 315 -1.79 110.08 99.25
CA ALA A 315 -2.26 111.45 99.22
C ALA A 315 -2.71 111.91 100.62
N VAL A 316 -3.58 111.16 101.29
CA VAL A 316 -4.02 111.44 102.67
C VAL A 316 -2.84 111.44 103.65
N ARG A 317 -1.83 110.58 103.47
CA ARG A 317 -0.59 110.65 104.26
C ARG A 317 0.24 111.90 103.97
N ALA A 318 0.31 112.36 102.72
CA ALA A 318 0.99 113.60 102.35
C ALA A 318 0.23 114.83 102.86
N GLU A 319 -1.10 114.80 102.89
CA GLU A 319 -1.94 115.81 103.55
C GLU A 319 -1.68 115.83 105.06
N ILE A 320 -1.67 114.67 105.74
CA ILE A 320 -1.34 114.55 107.17
C ILE A 320 0.07 115.09 107.47
N GLU A 321 1.07 114.77 106.63
CA GLU A 321 2.43 115.29 106.82
C GLU A 321 2.52 116.80 106.49
N GLY A 322 1.75 117.29 105.52
CA GLY A 322 1.58 118.73 105.27
C GLY A 322 0.95 119.46 106.45
N TYR A 323 -0.09 118.87 107.06
CA TYR A 323 -0.70 119.37 108.29
C TYR A 323 0.29 119.34 109.46
N LYS A 324 1.09 118.28 109.63
CA LYS A 324 2.19 118.28 110.64
C LYS A 324 3.20 119.38 110.37
N VAL A 325 3.68 119.57 109.13
CA VAL A 325 4.63 120.64 108.79
C VAL A 325 4.02 122.02 109.04
N SER A 326 2.71 122.20 108.81
CA SER A 326 2.01 123.43 109.20
C SER A 326 1.94 123.59 110.73
N ALA A 327 1.65 122.52 111.47
CA ALA A 327 1.61 122.53 112.93
C ALA A 327 3.00 122.81 113.54
N SER A 328 4.08 122.24 112.98
CA SER A 328 5.45 122.51 113.40
C SER A 328 5.90 123.94 113.07
N LYS A 329 5.41 124.55 111.98
CA LYS A 329 5.60 125.98 111.72
C LYS A 329 4.89 126.84 112.76
N VAL A 330 3.63 126.55 113.07
CA VAL A 330 2.86 127.24 114.12
C VAL A 330 3.50 127.04 115.50
N GLN A 331 4.03 125.84 115.80
CA GLN A 331 4.81 125.57 117.01
C GLN A 331 6.08 126.41 117.05
N PHE A 332 6.90 126.43 116.00
CA PHE A 332 8.12 127.24 115.93
C PHE A 332 7.85 128.76 116.00
N GLU A 333 6.74 129.23 115.45
CA GLU A 333 6.27 130.60 115.61
C GLU A 333 5.81 130.87 117.06
N SER A 334 5.13 129.92 117.71
CA SER A 334 4.81 129.99 119.14
C SER A 334 6.05 129.96 120.03
N GLU A 335 7.06 129.17 119.69
CA GLU A 335 8.35 129.10 120.39
C GLU A 335 9.11 130.42 120.24
N LYS A 336 9.11 131.04 119.04
CA LYS A 336 9.65 132.40 118.85
C LYS A 336 8.88 133.47 119.61
N LEU A 337 7.57 133.31 119.79
CA LEU A 337 6.77 134.21 120.62
C LEU A 337 7.03 133.97 122.11
N VAL A 338 7.23 132.74 122.55
CA VAL A 338 7.67 132.40 123.91
C VAL A 338 9.10 132.89 124.17
N GLU A 339 10.01 132.80 123.21
CA GLU A 339 11.37 133.31 123.33
C GLU A 339 11.36 134.85 123.41
N ARG A 340 10.55 135.53 122.58
CA ARG A 340 10.26 136.97 122.73
C ARG A 340 9.68 137.29 124.11
N LYS A 341 8.73 136.50 124.60
CA LYS A 341 8.11 136.67 125.93
C LYS A 341 9.16 136.52 127.04
N VAL A 342 10.03 135.51 127.00
CA VAL A 342 11.11 135.31 127.99
C VAL A 342 12.14 136.45 127.92
N ARG A 343 12.52 136.93 126.73
CA ARG A 343 13.36 138.12 126.59
C ARG A 343 12.68 139.39 127.14
N GLN A 344 11.37 139.55 126.93
CA GLN A 344 10.57 140.65 127.49
C GLN A 344 10.36 140.53 128.99
N GLU A 345 10.23 139.32 129.56
CA GLU A 345 10.15 139.06 131.00
C GLU A 345 11.50 139.31 131.70
N HIS A 346 12.61 138.98 131.04
CA HIS A 346 13.95 139.34 131.51
C HIS A 346 14.18 140.86 131.48
N ALA A 347 13.74 141.54 130.41
CA ALA A 347 13.75 142.99 130.33
C ALA A 347 12.83 143.64 131.38
N LEU A 348 11.64 143.08 131.62
CA LEU A 348 10.74 143.49 132.69
C LEU A 348 11.41 143.35 134.05
N LYS A 349 12.06 142.22 134.36
CA LYS A 349 12.83 142.08 135.62
C LYS A 349 13.95 143.10 135.77
N GLN A 350 14.68 143.42 134.69
CA GLN A 350 15.68 144.49 134.73
C GLN A 350 15.06 145.87 134.93
N VAL A 351 13.83 146.09 134.46
CA VAL A 351 13.03 147.30 134.69
C VAL A 351 12.39 147.32 136.09
N GLU A 352 12.04 146.18 136.69
CA GLU A 352 11.57 146.03 138.08
C GLU A 352 12.71 146.27 139.08
N ASP A 353 13.91 145.71 138.82
CA ASP A 353 15.13 145.99 139.56
C ASP A 353 15.61 147.43 139.38
N ALA A 354 15.18 148.13 138.33
CA ALA A 354 15.35 149.57 138.19
C ALA A 354 14.26 150.35 138.94
N LEU A 355 12.99 149.95 138.81
CA LEU A 355 11.83 150.56 139.46
C LEU A 355 11.98 150.55 140.97
N THR A 356 12.36 149.45 141.60
CA THR A 356 12.57 149.38 143.07
C THR A 356 13.73 150.28 143.58
N LYS A 357 14.62 150.71 142.68
CA LYS A 357 15.63 151.75 142.95
C LYS A 357 15.06 153.15 142.67
N TYR A 358 14.27 153.30 141.61
CA TYR A 358 13.61 154.55 141.26
C TYR A 358 12.45 154.93 142.19
N GLU A 359 11.70 154.01 142.79
CA GLU A 359 10.63 154.30 143.78
C GLU A 359 11.21 155.00 145.03
N LYS A 360 12.40 154.56 145.47
CA LYS A 360 13.17 155.21 146.54
C LYS A 360 13.70 156.61 146.15
N ALA A 361 13.68 156.95 144.87
CA ALA A 361 13.90 158.30 144.35
C ALA A 361 12.59 159.03 143.99
N TYR A 362 11.50 158.32 143.67
CA TYR A 362 10.20 158.86 143.30
C TYR A 362 9.50 159.47 144.52
N LEU A 363 9.70 158.89 145.71
CA LEU A 363 9.41 159.51 147.01
C LEU A 363 10.24 160.79 147.31
N LYS A 364 11.11 161.23 146.39
CA LYS A 364 11.81 162.53 146.41
C LYS A 364 11.67 163.33 145.11
N LEU A 365 10.98 162.79 144.10
CA LEU A 365 10.79 163.41 142.77
C LEU A 365 9.30 163.63 142.43
N SER A 366 8.39 162.97 143.16
CA SER A 366 6.95 163.26 143.13
C SER A 366 6.64 164.71 143.51
N ASP A 367 7.49 165.33 144.35
CA ASP A 367 7.43 166.76 144.69
C ASP A 367 7.81 167.69 143.52
N GLN A 368 8.33 167.14 142.41
CA GLN A 368 8.84 167.90 141.26
C GLN A 368 8.14 167.58 139.93
N PHE A 369 7.48 166.42 139.81
CA PHE A 369 6.89 165.96 138.54
C PHE A 369 5.67 166.77 138.05
N SER A 370 5.22 167.76 138.82
CA SER A 370 4.06 168.62 138.51
C SER A 370 4.21 169.49 137.24
N MET A 371 5.43 169.73 136.73
CA MET A 371 5.65 170.79 135.73
C MET A 371 5.89 170.37 134.26
N LEU A 372 6.23 169.11 133.96
CA LEU A 372 6.76 168.75 132.62
C LEU A 372 5.79 168.01 131.66
N ASN A 373 4.52 167.88 132.02
CA ASN A 373 3.53 167.10 131.26
C ASN A 373 2.98 167.85 130.01
N LYS A 374 3.85 168.24 129.07
CA LYS A 374 3.50 169.27 128.06
C LYS A 374 4.24 169.27 126.69
N SER A 375 4.87 168.17 126.27
CA SER A 375 5.69 168.16 125.03
C SER A 375 5.74 166.79 124.31
N LEU A 376 4.63 166.35 123.72
CA LEU A 376 4.49 165.03 123.06
C LEU A 376 3.50 165.09 121.87
N GLU A 377 3.92 165.52 120.67
CA GLU A 377 2.93 165.64 119.55
C GLU A 377 3.43 165.69 118.08
N GLN A 378 4.69 165.34 117.71
CA GLN A 378 5.12 165.47 116.29
C GLN A 378 6.10 164.41 115.71
N GLN A 379 5.85 164.10 114.41
CA GLN A 379 6.67 163.44 113.38
C GLN A 379 6.51 161.90 113.14
N ASP A 380 5.62 161.55 112.20
CA ASP A 380 5.50 160.25 111.50
C ASP A 380 5.46 160.51 109.98
N ALA A 381 6.25 159.80 109.15
CA ALA A 381 6.54 160.27 107.77
C ALA A 381 6.76 159.20 106.65
N GLU A 382 8.00 159.05 106.16
CA GLU A 382 8.32 158.58 104.79
C GLU A 382 8.28 157.05 104.59
N ALA A 383 7.54 156.57 103.57
CA ALA A 383 7.33 155.12 103.39
C ALA A 383 7.01 154.61 101.96
N HIS A 384 7.10 155.39 100.87
CA HIS A 384 6.54 155.00 99.54
C HIS A 384 7.44 155.30 98.32
N LYS A 385 8.08 154.30 97.68
CA LYS A 385 8.92 154.54 96.47
C LYS A 385 9.01 153.48 95.32
N PHE A 386 9.05 152.16 95.57
CA PHE A 386 9.69 151.23 94.61
C PHE A 386 8.79 150.13 93.99
N HIS A 387 8.77 149.99 92.64
CA HIS A 387 8.00 148.91 91.95
C HIS A 387 8.34 148.56 90.46
N GLY A 388 9.49 148.96 89.89
CA GLY A 388 9.57 149.20 88.43
C GLY A 388 10.23 148.20 87.44
N ILE A 389 10.82 147.06 87.84
CA ILE A 389 11.93 146.44 87.05
C ILE A 389 11.54 145.29 86.07
N LEU A 390 10.37 144.66 86.17
CA LEU A 390 10.11 143.30 85.64
C LEU A 390 9.96 143.09 84.11
N ALA A 391 9.96 144.12 83.26
CA ALA A 391 9.30 144.05 81.95
C ALA A 391 10.11 143.48 80.74
N ASN A 392 11.44 143.39 80.79
CA ASN A 392 12.24 143.45 79.54
C ASN A 392 12.61 142.10 78.86
N CYS A 393 12.56 140.95 79.54
CA CYS A 393 13.18 139.71 79.04
C CYS A 393 12.43 139.00 77.88
N ASN A 394 11.15 139.29 77.62
CA ASN A 394 10.27 138.43 76.82
C ASN A 394 10.40 138.53 75.27
N LYS A 395 11.35 139.30 74.72
CA LYS A 395 11.36 139.65 73.27
C LYS A 395 12.29 138.83 72.37
N THR A 396 13.32 138.16 72.89
CA THR A 396 14.41 137.60 72.05
C THR A 396 14.09 136.26 71.36
N ILE A 397 13.17 135.46 71.90
CA ILE A 397 12.98 134.05 71.52
C ILE A 397 12.42 133.85 70.09
N LYS A 398 11.63 134.79 69.56
CA LYS A 398 10.85 134.61 68.32
C LYS A 398 11.64 134.69 66.99
N SER A 399 12.95 134.99 67.02
CA SER A 399 13.71 135.33 65.81
C SER A 399 14.23 134.11 65.00
N LEU A 400 14.46 132.97 65.65
CA LEU A 400 15.28 131.89 65.06
C LEU A 400 14.54 130.91 64.13
N GLN A 401 13.20 130.82 64.20
CA GLN A 401 12.44 129.77 63.49
C GLN A 401 12.28 129.98 61.98
N SER A 402 12.58 131.17 61.45
CA SER A 402 12.22 131.56 60.07
C SER A 402 13.12 130.99 58.96
N LYS A 403 14.35 130.53 59.27
CA LYS A 403 15.39 130.29 58.26
C LYS A 403 15.41 128.91 57.59
N VAL A 404 14.62 127.94 58.07
CA VAL A 404 14.74 126.53 57.63
C VAL A 404 14.00 126.25 56.31
N SER A 405 12.82 126.84 56.10
CA SER A 405 11.87 126.46 55.03
C SER A 405 12.23 126.91 53.60
N VAL A 406 13.45 127.39 53.37
CA VAL A 406 13.92 127.87 52.06
C VAL A 406 14.70 126.80 51.30
N VAL A 407 15.39 125.89 51.99
CA VAL A 407 16.33 124.94 51.39
C VAL A 407 15.61 123.82 50.61
N ASP A 408 14.53 123.26 51.16
CA ASP A 408 13.85 122.08 50.58
C ASP A 408 13.32 122.31 49.15
N ARG A 409 12.99 123.56 48.79
CA ARG A 409 12.43 123.90 47.47
C ARG A 409 13.43 123.78 46.32
N GLN A 410 14.73 123.78 46.59
CA GLN A 410 15.76 123.75 45.52
C GLN A 410 16.10 122.33 45.06
N ARG A 411 15.81 121.29 45.87
CA ARG A 411 16.17 119.90 45.55
C ARG A 411 15.36 119.33 44.38
N HIS A 412 14.05 119.55 44.38
CA HIS A 412 13.13 118.83 43.48
C HIS A 412 13.22 119.23 42.00
N ALA A 413 13.73 120.43 41.68
CA ALA A 413 13.85 120.89 40.29
C ALA A 413 14.88 120.11 39.45
N VAL A 414 15.84 119.45 40.08
CA VAL A 414 16.92 118.69 39.41
C VAL A 414 16.47 117.25 39.07
N GLU A 415 15.45 116.73 39.74
CA GLU A 415 14.97 115.36 39.59
C GLU A 415 14.16 115.18 38.28
N GLU A 416 13.43 116.20 37.82
CA GLU A 416 12.63 116.13 36.58
C GLU A 416 13.49 116.16 35.31
N GLU A 417 14.54 116.98 35.25
CA GLU A 417 15.35 117.19 34.03
C GLU A 417 16.06 115.90 33.58
N THR A 418 16.50 115.06 34.53
CA THR A 418 17.13 113.76 34.23
C THR A 418 16.18 112.71 33.66
N SER A 419 14.86 112.86 33.85
CA SER A 419 13.86 111.91 33.34
C SER A 419 13.62 112.03 31.83
N ALA A 420 13.77 113.24 31.27
CA ALA A 420 13.48 113.52 29.86
C ALA A 420 14.49 112.85 28.91
N LEU A 421 15.79 112.99 29.21
CA LEU A 421 16.90 112.49 28.38
C LEU A 421 16.92 110.95 28.21
N LEU A 422 16.17 110.21 29.03
CA LEU A 422 16.09 108.75 28.96
C LEU A 422 15.14 108.25 27.85
N ASN A 423 14.16 109.05 27.44
CA ASN A 423 13.15 108.68 26.44
C ASN A 423 13.66 108.74 24.99
N ASP A 424 14.47 109.73 24.62
CA ASP A 424 14.88 109.96 23.22
C ASP A 424 15.70 108.81 22.62
N ARG A 425 16.40 108.03 23.47
CA ARG A 425 17.18 106.84 23.09
C ARG A 425 16.34 105.70 22.49
N THR A 426 15.00 105.76 22.55
CA THR A 426 14.10 104.69 22.10
C THR A 426 13.82 104.67 20.57
N THR A 427 14.27 105.69 19.83
CA THR A 427 13.65 106.06 18.53
C THR A 427 14.24 105.43 17.26
N MET A 428 15.31 104.62 17.30
CA MET A 428 15.88 103.93 16.10
C MET A 428 15.28 102.54 15.80
N SER A 429 13.98 102.37 16.02
CA SER A 429 13.36 101.04 16.20
C SER A 429 12.56 100.51 14.98
N LYS A 430 13.22 100.32 13.82
CA LYS A 430 12.68 99.55 12.67
C LYS A 430 13.65 98.53 12.06
N ALA A 431 14.85 98.93 11.62
CA ALA A 431 15.87 97.95 11.19
C ALA A 431 16.25 97.00 12.35
N ALA A 432 16.47 97.58 13.53
CA ALA A 432 16.67 96.84 14.78
C ALA A 432 15.50 95.91 15.15
N LYS A 433 14.26 96.14 14.69
CA LYS A 433 13.11 95.27 15.04
C LYS A 433 13.11 93.92 14.30
N ASN A 434 13.71 93.82 13.11
CA ASN A 434 13.81 92.53 12.41
C ASN A 434 15.00 91.73 12.95
N LEU A 435 16.18 92.35 13.09
CA LEU A 435 17.31 91.73 13.79
C LEU A 435 16.96 91.35 15.23
N ALA A 436 16.20 92.16 15.97
CA ALA A 436 15.71 91.78 17.30
C ALA A 436 14.63 90.68 17.29
N ARG A 437 13.97 90.39 16.16
CA ARG A 437 13.03 89.25 16.05
C ARG A 437 13.76 87.94 15.76
N GLU A 438 14.79 87.98 14.93
CA GLU A 438 15.66 86.83 14.69
C GLU A 438 16.55 86.58 15.92
N ALA A 439 17.14 87.62 16.50
CA ALA A 439 17.83 87.53 17.77
C ALA A 439 16.90 87.08 18.90
N ALA A 440 15.65 87.54 19.00
CA ALA A 440 14.72 87.02 20.02
C ALA A 440 14.20 85.59 19.75
N LYS A 441 14.36 85.05 18.53
CA LYS A 441 14.21 83.60 18.27
C LYS A 441 15.46 82.86 18.73
N LEU A 442 16.64 83.27 18.24
CA LEU A 442 17.92 82.66 18.58
C LEU A 442 18.18 82.72 20.09
N GLN A 443 17.81 83.81 20.76
CA GLN A 443 17.89 84.01 22.20
C GLN A 443 16.82 83.23 22.97
N LYS A 444 15.68 82.87 22.36
CA LYS A 444 14.74 81.90 22.95
C LYS A 444 15.24 80.47 22.82
N GLU A 445 15.89 80.13 21.71
CA GLU A 445 16.53 78.82 21.51
C GLU A 445 17.78 78.68 22.39
N VAL A 446 18.57 79.74 22.53
CA VAL A 446 19.68 79.85 23.50
C VAL A 446 19.16 79.83 24.92
N HIS A 447 18.17 80.62 25.32
CA HIS A 447 17.60 80.53 26.68
C HIS A 447 16.92 79.17 26.94
N ALA A 448 16.38 78.48 25.93
CA ALA A 448 15.91 77.11 26.08
C ALA A 448 17.08 76.12 26.29
N LYS A 449 18.19 76.29 25.58
CA LYS A 449 19.41 75.48 25.78
C LYS A 449 20.19 75.83 27.05
N GLU A 450 20.20 77.09 27.48
CA GLU A 450 20.70 77.52 28.77
C GLU A 450 19.80 77.02 29.90
N MET A 451 18.48 76.90 29.68
CA MET A 451 17.57 76.27 30.65
C MET A 451 17.74 74.74 30.66
N GLU A 452 17.92 74.07 29.52
CA GLU A 452 18.29 72.65 29.47
C GLU A 452 19.65 72.39 30.12
N VAL A 453 20.64 73.25 29.90
CA VAL A 453 21.96 73.19 30.55
C VAL A 453 21.82 73.49 32.04
N ALA A 454 21.08 74.51 32.46
CA ALA A 454 20.85 74.81 33.87
C ALA A 454 20.05 73.71 34.57
N VAL A 455 19.10 73.04 33.90
CA VAL A 455 18.43 71.84 34.41
C VAL A 455 19.43 70.70 34.50
N SER A 456 20.26 70.47 33.47
CA SER A 456 21.30 69.43 33.48
C SER A 456 22.37 69.69 34.55
N GLU A 457 22.72 70.95 34.82
CA GLU A 457 23.67 71.37 35.86
C GLU A 457 23.04 71.31 37.25
N ASN A 458 21.74 71.58 37.40
CA ASN A 458 21.01 71.34 38.64
C ASN A 458 20.80 69.84 38.90
N GLU A 459 20.57 69.03 37.87
CA GLU A 459 20.54 67.56 37.97
C GLU A 459 21.93 67.01 38.28
N LEU A 460 22.99 67.49 37.62
CA LEU A 460 24.37 67.11 37.94
C LEU A 460 24.77 67.56 39.35
N SER A 461 24.34 68.75 39.78
CA SER A 461 24.58 69.26 41.13
C SER A 461 23.77 68.49 42.16
N ARG A 462 22.53 68.10 41.86
CA ARG A 462 21.70 67.22 42.69
C ARG A 462 22.32 65.83 42.80
N ILE A 463 22.69 65.19 41.69
CA ILE A 463 23.39 63.90 41.68
C ILE A 463 24.74 64.00 42.42
N LYS A 464 25.43 65.14 42.35
CA LYS A 464 26.66 65.41 43.11
C LYS A 464 26.41 65.62 44.60
N ILE A 465 25.30 66.27 44.97
CA ILE A 465 24.83 66.39 46.37
C ILE A 465 24.40 65.01 46.88
N ASP A 466 23.62 64.25 46.14
CA ASP A 466 23.19 62.89 46.48
C ASP A 466 24.40 61.94 46.60
N ARG A 467 25.42 62.09 45.74
CA ARG A 467 26.71 61.38 45.85
C ARG A 467 27.53 61.83 47.05
N LEU A 468 27.54 63.12 47.37
CA LEU A 468 28.21 63.63 48.57
C LEU A 468 27.44 63.28 49.85
N ASN A 469 26.13 63.12 49.80
CA ASN A 469 25.29 62.75 50.93
C ASN A 469 25.34 61.24 51.18
N THR A 470 25.35 60.41 50.13
CA THR A 470 25.64 58.97 50.26
C THR A 470 27.09 58.72 50.67
N GLN A 471 28.04 59.54 50.23
CA GLN A 471 29.42 59.51 50.73
C GLN A 471 29.52 60.01 52.19
N ALA A 472 28.74 61.02 52.59
CA ALA A 472 28.68 61.51 53.97
C ALA A 472 28.03 60.48 54.90
N HIS A 473 26.91 59.87 54.51
CA HIS A 473 26.32 58.73 55.23
C HIS A 473 27.26 57.52 55.25
N GLY A 474 28.00 57.23 54.18
CA GLY A 474 29.03 56.19 54.17
C GLY A 474 30.16 56.47 55.17
N ASN A 475 30.61 57.73 55.25
CA ASN A 475 31.58 58.17 56.26
C ASN A 475 30.99 58.14 57.67
N GLN A 476 29.74 58.57 57.88
CA GLN A 476 29.05 58.51 59.17
C GLN A 476 28.88 57.07 59.65
N LEU A 477 28.45 56.16 58.77
CA LEU A 477 28.38 54.73 59.06
C LEU A 477 29.76 54.13 59.38
N GLN A 478 30.83 54.60 58.72
CA GLN A 478 32.19 54.19 59.08
C GLN A 478 32.64 54.77 60.43
N GLU A 479 32.36 56.05 60.72
CA GLU A 479 32.64 56.68 62.01
C GLU A 479 31.82 56.05 63.15
N GLU A 480 30.58 55.63 62.89
CA GLU A 480 29.73 54.89 63.82
C GLU A 480 30.22 53.45 64.01
N VAL A 481 30.67 52.77 62.96
CA VAL A 481 31.32 51.44 63.08
C VAL A 481 32.63 51.54 63.84
N ASP A 482 33.51 52.49 63.52
CA ASP A 482 34.78 52.70 64.20
C ASP A 482 34.57 53.11 65.67
N ARG A 483 33.53 53.91 65.95
CA ARG A 483 33.09 54.25 67.31
C ARG A 483 32.50 53.06 68.05
N LEU A 484 31.66 52.23 67.42
CA LEU A 484 31.10 51.02 68.05
C LEU A 484 32.20 49.99 68.31
N VAL A 485 33.20 49.88 67.43
CA VAL A 485 34.41 49.09 67.66
C VAL A 485 35.20 49.67 68.83
N ALA A 486 35.42 50.99 68.90
CA ALA A 486 36.11 51.62 70.03
C ALA A 486 35.34 51.47 71.36
N ASP A 487 34.01 51.64 71.34
CA ASP A 487 33.13 51.42 72.49
C ASP A 487 33.17 49.95 72.93
N LEU A 488 33.18 48.98 72.02
CA LEU A 488 33.38 47.56 72.33
C LEU A 488 34.77 47.31 72.93
N ASP A 489 35.82 47.90 72.36
CA ASP A 489 37.20 47.78 72.82
C ASP A 489 37.38 48.43 74.22
N GLU A 490 36.64 49.49 74.52
CA GLU A 490 36.51 50.06 75.87
C GLU A 490 35.66 49.19 76.81
N LYS A 491 34.57 48.58 76.33
CA LYS A 491 33.75 47.65 77.11
C LYS A 491 34.56 46.41 77.48
N ASP A 492 35.39 45.88 76.58
CA ASP A 492 36.28 44.76 76.87
C ASP A 492 37.41 45.16 77.83
N LYS A 493 38.00 46.35 77.69
CA LYS A 493 38.94 46.89 78.71
C LYS A 493 38.24 47.10 80.06
N MET A 494 36.97 47.48 80.09
CA MET A 494 36.16 47.57 81.31
C MET A 494 35.79 46.20 81.86
N ILE A 495 35.53 45.20 81.01
CA ILE A 495 35.30 43.81 81.40
C ILE A 495 36.57 43.19 81.98
N GLU A 496 37.76 43.46 81.44
CA GLU A 496 39.03 43.03 82.05
C GLU A 496 39.32 43.78 83.37
N LYS A 497 39.03 45.08 83.46
CA LYS A 497 39.04 45.79 84.75
C LYS A 497 38.06 45.15 85.75
N TYR A 498 36.85 44.81 85.34
CA TYR A 498 35.86 44.16 86.20
C TYR A 498 36.24 42.71 86.54
N LYS A 499 36.87 41.93 85.65
CA LYS A 499 37.44 40.60 85.97
C LYS A 499 38.56 40.71 87.00
N LEU A 500 39.44 41.71 86.85
CA LEU A 500 40.53 41.99 87.79
C LEU A 500 39.98 42.49 89.13
N GLU A 501 39.01 43.40 89.13
CA GLU A 501 38.31 43.86 90.33
C GLU A 501 37.54 42.70 90.98
N ILE A 502 36.84 41.84 90.24
CA ILE A 502 36.15 40.68 90.80
C ILE A 502 37.14 39.75 91.51
N ARG A 503 38.33 39.48 90.94
CA ARG A 503 39.41 38.76 91.63
C ARG A 503 39.86 39.49 92.90
N GLN A 504 40.22 40.78 92.80
CA GLN A 504 40.65 41.57 93.96
C GLN A 504 39.56 41.71 95.04
N ARG A 505 38.28 41.74 94.66
CA ARG A 505 37.12 41.77 95.56
C ARG A 505 36.89 40.39 96.18
N HIS A 506 37.13 39.29 95.45
CA HIS A 506 37.10 37.93 96.00
C HIS A 506 38.19 37.75 97.07
N ASP A 507 39.45 38.06 96.74
CA ASP A 507 40.57 38.18 97.66
C ASP A 507 40.25 39.03 98.90
N GLN A 508 39.61 40.19 98.69
CA GLN A 508 39.19 41.07 99.78
C GLN A 508 38.00 40.52 100.56
N ILE A 509 37.12 39.71 99.95
CA ILE A 509 35.98 39.05 100.62
C ILE A 509 36.50 37.91 101.49
N GLU A 510 37.45 37.10 101.05
CA GLU A 510 38.12 36.11 101.91
C GLU A 510 38.79 36.78 103.11
N LYS A 511 39.60 37.83 102.85
CA LYS A 511 40.27 38.63 103.90
C LYS A 511 39.25 39.32 104.82
N LYS A 512 38.09 39.76 104.31
CA LYS A 512 37.01 40.38 105.10
C LYS A 512 36.11 39.37 105.81
N MET A 513 35.96 38.14 105.35
CA MET A 513 35.36 37.05 106.14
C MET A 513 36.20 36.81 107.39
N TYR A 514 37.51 36.61 107.20
CA TYR A 514 38.48 36.46 108.30
C TYR A 514 38.44 37.61 109.33
N VAL A 515 38.18 38.84 108.88
CA VAL A 515 38.01 40.01 109.76
C VAL A 515 36.59 40.13 110.34
N LYS A 516 35.54 39.75 109.60
CA LYS A 516 34.14 39.74 110.05
C LYS A 516 33.94 38.74 111.18
N ASP A 517 34.48 37.53 111.06
CA ASP A 517 34.40 36.51 112.11
C ASP A 517 35.13 36.95 113.39
N ARG A 518 36.19 37.77 113.23
CA ARG A 518 36.91 38.43 114.33
C ARG A 518 36.15 39.64 114.93
N LEU A 519 35.25 40.28 114.18
CA LEU A 519 34.50 41.47 114.62
C LEU A 519 33.08 41.19 115.09
N ASN A 520 32.41 40.15 114.59
CA ASN A 520 31.13 39.69 115.14
C ASN A 520 31.29 39.31 116.63
N ARG A 521 32.39 38.60 116.95
CA ARG A 521 32.86 38.33 118.33
C ARG A 521 33.15 39.57 119.20
N LYS A 522 33.07 40.79 118.64
CA LYS A 522 33.17 42.07 119.37
C LYS A 522 31.88 42.90 119.34
N LEU A 523 31.03 42.75 118.31
CA LEU A 523 29.78 43.50 118.21
C LEU A 523 28.68 42.97 119.15
N GLU A 524 28.67 41.67 119.43
CA GLU A 524 27.84 41.08 120.51
C GLU A 524 28.11 41.73 121.88
N VAL A 525 29.30 42.31 122.08
CA VAL A 525 29.72 42.93 123.36
C VAL A 525 29.25 44.39 123.49
N MET A 526 28.80 45.04 122.40
CA MET A 526 28.53 46.50 122.39
C MET A 526 27.09 46.90 122.02
N ALA A 527 26.27 46.01 121.45
CA ALA A 527 24.92 46.33 120.98
C ALA A 527 23.85 46.50 122.10
N ALA A 528 24.25 46.82 123.33
CA ALA A 528 23.41 46.69 124.52
C ALA A 528 22.68 47.97 125.00
N ASN A 529 23.03 49.18 124.53
CA ASN A 529 22.63 50.44 125.17
C ASN A 529 22.06 51.55 124.25
N GLN A 530 20.72 51.69 124.29
CA GLN A 530 19.93 52.95 124.42
C GLN A 530 19.66 53.92 123.23
N GLU A 531 18.66 54.80 123.45
CA GLU A 531 17.84 55.59 122.51
C GLU A 531 17.50 57.01 123.06
N GLY A 532 16.87 57.90 122.26
CA GLY A 532 15.85 58.87 122.73
C GLY A 532 16.16 60.41 122.83
N PRO A 533 15.33 61.29 122.20
CA PRO A 533 15.34 62.77 122.39
C PRO A 533 13.95 63.48 122.61
N GLU A 534 13.92 64.79 122.92
CA GLU A 534 12.69 65.62 123.19
C GLU A 534 12.61 67.01 122.46
N ASN A 535 11.58 67.86 122.74
CA ASN A 535 11.05 68.97 121.89
C ASN A 535 10.93 70.38 122.55
N LEU A 536 10.66 71.44 121.74
CA LEU A 536 10.40 72.85 122.14
C LEU A 536 9.11 73.49 121.53
N GLY A 537 8.87 74.81 121.75
CA GLY A 537 7.53 75.42 122.03
C GLY A 537 7.00 76.61 121.17
N PRO A 538 6.43 77.72 121.75
CA PRO A 538 5.35 78.48 121.06
C PRO A 538 5.72 79.51 119.98
N LEU A 539 6.84 80.24 120.08
CA LEU A 539 7.27 81.12 118.96
C LEU A 539 7.78 80.29 117.77
N GLU A 540 8.33 79.11 118.06
CA GLU A 540 8.56 78.07 117.05
C GLU A 540 7.25 77.53 116.49
N ALA A 541 6.07 77.77 117.10
CA ALA A 541 4.77 77.32 116.58
C ALA A 541 4.22 78.26 115.48
N THR A 542 4.38 79.58 115.62
CA THR A 542 4.06 80.52 114.53
C THR A 542 5.09 80.46 113.41
N ILE A 543 6.38 80.30 113.75
CA ILE A 543 7.42 79.98 112.77
C ILE A 543 7.12 78.62 112.12
N LYS A 544 6.70 77.58 112.86
CA LYS A 544 6.22 76.30 112.29
C LYS A 544 5.02 76.50 111.38
N ASN A 545 4.12 77.44 111.61
CA ASN A 545 2.96 77.61 110.73
C ASN A 545 3.33 78.33 109.43
N LEU A 546 4.14 79.40 109.47
CA LEU A 546 4.64 80.04 108.23
C LEU A 546 5.62 79.15 107.47
N THR A 547 6.48 78.39 108.17
CA THR A 547 7.33 77.37 107.52
C THR A 547 6.51 76.18 107.04
N LYS A 548 5.45 75.72 107.72
CA LYS A 548 4.50 74.73 107.18
C LYS A 548 3.90 75.22 105.87
N GLU A 549 3.40 76.46 105.84
CA GLU A 549 2.79 77.05 104.64
C GLU A 549 3.80 77.20 103.49
N THR A 550 5.04 77.61 103.81
CA THR A 550 6.15 77.63 102.83
C THR A 550 6.58 76.22 102.39
N THR A 551 6.55 75.23 103.29
CA THR A 551 6.80 73.81 102.92
C THR A 551 5.63 73.19 102.18
N ALA A 552 4.40 73.65 102.36
CA ALA A 552 3.23 73.22 101.61
C ALA A 552 3.27 73.80 100.19
N LEU A 553 3.56 75.10 100.03
CA LEU A 553 3.76 75.73 98.73
C LEU A 553 4.98 75.16 97.98
N SER A 554 6.09 74.88 98.67
CA SER A 554 7.25 74.21 98.04
C SER A 554 7.05 72.71 97.85
N ALA A 555 6.16 72.05 98.59
CA ALA A 555 5.71 70.69 98.27
C ALA A 555 4.81 70.68 97.03
N GLN A 556 3.88 71.63 96.91
CA GLN A 556 3.05 71.84 95.72
C GLN A 556 3.89 72.18 94.49
N ASN A 557 4.88 73.06 94.60
CA ASN A 557 5.81 73.33 93.50
C ASN A 557 6.61 72.06 93.13
N ARG A 558 7.12 71.29 94.11
CA ARG A 558 7.79 70.00 93.84
C ARG A 558 6.86 68.95 93.25
N GLU A 559 5.58 69.00 93.55
CA GLU A 559 4.56 68.12 92.97
C GLU A 559 4.25 68.53 91.53
N LEU A 560 4.12 69.83 91.26
CA LEU A 560 4.01 70.39 89.91
C LEU A 560 5.27 70.08 89.07
N GLU A 561 6.48 70.30 89.61
CA GLU A 561 7.76 69.90 89.02
C GLU A 561 7.78 68.40 88.69
N ARG A 562 7.29 67.53 89.60
CA ARG A 562 7.16 66.10 89.36
C ARG A 562 6.14 65.76 88.26
N THR A 563 4.99 66.43 88.22
CA THR A 563 4.01 66.23 87.13
C THR A 563 4.54 66.73 85.79
N TRP A 564 5.28 67.84 85.78
CA TRP A 564 5.93 68.36 84.58
C TRP A 564 7.04 67.43 84.10
N LEU A 565 7.90 66.91 84.99
CA LEU A 565 8.94 65.93 84.65
C LEU A 565 8.34 64.61 84.16
N LYS A 566 7.22 64.15 84.73
CA LYS A 566 6.46 63.00 84.20
C LYS A 566 5.95 63.28 82.79
N LEU A 567 5.18 64.35 82.60
CA LEU A 567 4.59 64.71 81.31
C LEU A 567 5.67 64.98 80.23
N GLN A 568 6.83 65.51 80.62
CA GLN A 568 8.00 65.69 79.76
C GLN A 568 8.68 64.35 79.42
N THR A 569 8.68 63.39 80.34
CA THR A 569 9.19 62.02 80.09
C THR A 569 8.24 61.26 79.17
N GLU A 570 6.93 61.33 79.43
CA GLU A 570 5.85 60.76 78.59
C GLU A 570 5.87 61.39 77.19
N PHE A 571 6.07 62.70 77.08
CA PHE A 571 6.25 63.39 75.79
C PHE A 571 7.51 62.92 75.05
N VAL A 572 8.65 62.77 75.74
CA VAL A 572 9.88 62.24 75.13
C VAL A 572 9.73 60.76 74.72
N GLN A 573 8.97 59.97 75.48
CA GLN A 573 8.61 58.60 75.08
C GLN A 573 7.79 58.60 73.79
N VAL A 574 6.70 59.37 73.72
CA VAL A 574 5.87 59.49 72.51
C VAL A 574 6.64 60.07 71.31
N VAL A 575 7.60 60.97 71.52
CA VAL A 575 8.50 61.45 70.45
C VAL A 575 9.43 60.33 69.97
N ASN A 576 10.06 59.58 70.89
CA ASN A 576 10.92 58.45 70.52
C ASN A 576 10.14 57.32 69.83
N GLU A 577 8.91 57.07 70.24
CA GLU A 577 7.98 56.12 69.61
C GLU A 577 7.59 56.60 68.21
N MET A 578 7.27 57.89 68.04
CA MET A 578 6.99 58.46 66.72
C MET A 578 8.21 58.43 65.80
N GLU A 579 9.42 58.70 66.30
CA GLU A 579 10.65 58.53 65.53
C GLU A 579 10.84 57.06 65.09
N GLN A 580 10.60 56.08 65.99
CA GLN A 580 10.61 54.65 65.64
C GLN A 580 9.53 54.27 64.61
N GLU A 581 8.31 54.79 64.72
CA GLU A 581 7.28 54.60 63.69
C GLU A 581 7.73 55.19 62.35
N THR A 582 8.34 56.38 62.33
CA THR A 582 8.83 56.95 61.06
C THR A 582 10.00 56.17 60.44
N THR A 583 10.89 55.57 61.24
CA THR A 583 11.95 54.71 60.68
C THR A 583 11.37 53.41 60.13
N THR A 584 10.44 52.75 60.83
CA THR A 584 9.76 51.54 60.31
C THR A 584 8.92 51.84 59.07
N VAL A 585 8.26 53.00 58.97
CA VAL A 585 7.60 53.46 57.72
C VAL A 585 8.61 53.66 56.60
N HIS A 586 9.79 54.23 56.88
CA HIS A 586 10.85 54.37 55.87
C HIS A 586 11.38 53.01 55.40
N GLU A 587 11.63 52.07 56.32
CA GLU A 587 11.99 50.69 55.99
C GLU A 587 10.90 50.00 55.16
N LEU A 588 9.63 50.11 55.54
CA LEU A 588 8.51 49.54 54.81
C LEU A 588 8.42 50.09 53.38
N THR A 589 8.49 51.41 53.18
CA THR A 589 8.52 52.01 51.83
C THR A 589 9.73 51.56 51.01
N SER A 590 10.91 51.40 51.65
CA SER A 590 12.09 50.80 51.00
C SER A 590 11.82 49.36 50.56
N THR A 591 11.29 48.50 51.44
CA THR A 591 10.93 47.12 51.07
C THR A 591 9.85 47.06 49.98
N GLU A 592 8.89 47.99 49.98
CA GLU A 592 7.86 48.07 48.94
C GLU A 592 8.50 48.37 47.58
N THR A 593 9.39 49.38 47.47
CA THR A 593 10.08 49.67 46.20
C THR A 593 10.92 48.49 45.71
N ILE A 594 11.57 47.75 46.62
CA ILE A 594 12.31 46.53 46.30
C ILE A 594 11.36 45.43 45.80
N LEU A 595 10.18 45.26 46.39
CA LEU A 595 9.17 44.31 45.96
C LEU A 595 8.53 44.70 44.62
N GLN A 596 8.25 45.98 44.38
CA GLN A 596 7.79 46.50 43.09
C GLN A 596 8.84 46.25 41.98
N GLN A 597 10.14 46.47 42.26
CA GLN A 597 11.22 46.16 41.33
C GLN A 597 11.37 44.65 41.08
N LYS A 598 11.27 43.81 42.12
CA LYS A 598 11.26 42.34 41.99
C LYS A 598 10.07 41.88 41.13
N LYS A 599 8.87 42.42 41.38
CA LYS A 599 7.67 42.17 40.56
C LYS A 599 7.93 42.54 39.10
N LYS A 600 8.37 43.77 38.80
CA LYS A 600 8.66 44.20 37.42
C LYS A 600 9.71 43.31 36.72
N ARG A 601 10.70 42.79 37.44
CA ARG A 601 11.66 41.80 36.91
C ARG A 601 11.02 40.44 36.62
N LEU A 602 10.10 39.97 37.46
CA LEU A 602 9.34 38.75 37.22
C LEU A 602 8.35 38.91 36.07
N ASP A 603 7.60 40.01 36.02
CA ASP A 603 6.68 40.35 34.94
C ASP A 603 7.43 40.36 33.59
N ASN A 604 8.58 41.05 33.50
CA ASN A 604 9.41 41.05 32.29
C ASN A 604 9.90 39.64 31.90
N ARG A 605 10.24 38.79 32.87
CA ARG A 605 10.67 37.41 32.61
C ARG A 605 9.50 36.55 32.12
N ILE A 606 8.31 36.71 32.69
CA ILE A 606 7.08 36.05 32.24
C ILE A 606 6.78 36.44 30.79
N HIS A 607 6.82 37.73 30.45
CA HIS A 607 6.61 38.20 29.07
C HIS A 607 7.63 37.62 28.09
N ALA A 608 8.92 37.54 28.47
CA ALA A 608 9.94 36.90 27.65
C ALA A 608 9.66 35.40 27.43
N GLN A 609 9.32 34.66 28.49
CA GLN A 609 8.97 33.25 28.39
C GLN A 609 7.67 33.02 27.60
N SER A 610 6.69 33.92 27.68
CA SER A 610 5.48 33.88 26.84
C SER A 610 5.79 34.09 25.36
N ALA A 611 6.73 34.99 25.03
CA ALA A 611 7.19 35.20 23.65
C ALA A 611 8.00 34.00 23.12
N GLU A 612 8.85 33.39 23.96
CA GLU A 612 9.55 32.14 23.64
C GLU A 612 8.56 30.99 23.38
N LEU A 613 7.55 30.83 24.23
CA LEU A 613 6.46 29.85 24.02
C LEU A 613 5.71 30.13 22.72
N GLN A 614 5.42 31.40 22.39
CA GLN A 614 4.70 31.77 21.17
C GLN A 614 5.49 31.45 19.89
N ASP A 615 6.82 31.67 19.85
CA ASP A 615 7.59 31.17 18.70
C ASP A 615 7.75 29.64 18.73
N LEU A 616 7.89 28.99 19.89
CA LEU A 616 7.91 27.53 19.95
C LEU A 616 6.60 26.92 19.41
N GLU A 617 5.43 27.46 19.77
CA GLU A 617 4.15 27.10 19.14
C GLU A 617 4.11 27.42 17.65
N GLY A 618 4.68 28.55 17.22
CA GLY A 618 4.80 28.90 15.81
C GLY A 618 5.68 27.90 15.06
N ARG A 619 6.75 27.43 15.69
CA ARG A 619 7.72 26.46 15.16
C ARG A 619 7.13 25.05 15.12
N VAL A 620 6.37 24.66 16.14
CA VAL A 620 5.56 23.43 16.17
C VAL A 620 4.47 23.46 15.09
N ARG A 621 3.77 24.58 14.90
CA ARG A 621 2.81 24.76 13.79
C ARG A 621 3.48 24.67 12.41
N ARG A 622 4.68 25.25 12.23
CA ARG A 622 5.49 25.06 11.01
C ARG A 622 5.81 23.58 10.79
N MET A 623 6.32 22.88 11.82
CA MET A 623 6.63 21.45 11.75
C MET A 623 5.39 20.57 11.48
N HIS A 624 4.22 20.87 12.04
CA HIS A 624 2.98 20.15 11.69
C HIS A 624 2.56 20.39 10.23
N ASN A 625 2.66 21.62 9.73
CA ASN A 625 2.39 21.92 8.31
C ASN A 625 3.37 21.18 7.39
N ASP A 626 4.65 21.09 7.75
CA ASP A 626 5.66 20.37 6.97
C ASP A 626 5.50 18.84 7.10
N MET A 627 5.07 18.33 8.25
CA MET A 627 4.64 16.93 8.43
C MET A 627 3.41 16.60 7.58
N HIS A 628 2.43 17.52 7.48
CA HIS A 628 1.28 17.35 6.57
C HIS A 628 1.73 17.33 5.10
N LYS A 629 2.62 18.24 4.67
CA LYS A 629 3.20 18.18 3.31
C LYS A 629 3.93 16.87 3.05
N LEU A 630 4.75 16.40 3.99
CA LEU A 630 5.45 15.12 3.88
C LEU A 630 4.47 13.95 3.80
N ASN A 631 3.40 13.94 4.60
CA ASN A 631 2.37 12.90 4.53
C ASN A 631 1.60 12.95 3.20
N SER A 632 1.30 14.13 2.66
CA SER A 632 0.70 14.27 1.31
C SER A 632 1.65 13.78 0.22
N LEU A 633 2.95 14.12 0.30
CA LEU A 633 3.96 13.63 -0.64
C LEU A 633 4.17 12.11 -0.52
N ILE A 634 4.11 11.54 0.68
CA ILE A 634 4.16 10.09 0.91
C ILE A 634 2.92 9.41 0.31
N ALA A 635 1.73 10.00 0.45
CA ALA A 635 0.52 9.51 -0.22
C ALA A 635 0.67 9.56 -1.74
N GLU A 636 1.05 10.73 -2.31
CA GLU A 636 1.30 10.86 -3.75
C GLU A 636 2.37 9.89 -4.27
N HIS A 637 3.45 9.67 -3.53
CA HIS A 637 4.50 8.72 -3.91
C HIS A 637 4.03 7.27 -3.80
N LYS A 638 3.17 6.95 -2.82
CA LYS A 638 2.53 5.63 -2.72
C LYS A 638 1.56 5.41 -3.87
N ASP A 639 0.71 6.39 -4.20
CA ASP A 639 -0.24 6.29 -5.32
C ASP A 639 0.50 6.14 -6.67
N LYS A 640 1.62 6.84 -6.83
CA LYS A 640 2.54 6.67 -7.98
C LYS A 640 3.23 5.30 -7.97
N GLN A 641 3.63 4.78 -6.81
CA GLN A 641 4.23 3.45 -6.67
C GLN A 641 3.22 2.34 -6.99
N ASP A 642 2.01 2.40 -6.43
CA ASP A 642 0.93 1.44 -6.67
C ASP A 642 0.49 1.48 -8.14
N SER A 643 0.43 2.67 -8.74
CA SER A 643 0.19 2.84 -10.19
C SER A 643 1.30 2.21 -11.04
N LEU A 644 2.57 2.44 -10.71
CA LEU A 644 3.71 1.82 -11.40
C LEU A 644 3.80 0.30 -11.16
N ALA A 645 3.33 -0.20 -10.02
CA ALA A 645 3.18 -1.64 -9.76
C ALA A 645 2.11 -2.23 -10.67
N ASN A 646 0.90 -1.64 -10.71
CA ASN A 646 -0.18 -2.06 -11.59
C ASN A 646 0.24 -2.05 -13.07
N VAL A 647 0.96 -1.03 -13.53
CA VAL A 647 1.49 -0.98 -14.91
C VAL A 647 2.53 -2.08 -15.17
N ASN A 648 3.37 -2.42 -14.19
CA ASN A 648 4.27 -3.58 -14.31
C ASN A 648 3.52 -4.91 -14.31
N GLU A 649 2.46 -5.08 -13.52
CA GLU A 649 1.64 -6.30 -13.51
C GLU A 649 0.89 -6.47 -14.84
N VAL A 650 0.34 -5.40 -15.41
CA VAL A 650 -0.26 -5.41 -16.75
C VAL A 650 0.78 -5.75 -17.81
N MET A 651 1.94 -5.08 -17.82
CA MET A 651 3.01 -5.35 -18.78
C MET A 651 3.58 -6.78 -18.64
N GLN A 652 3.64 -7.34 -17.43
CA GLN A 652 4.00 -8.75 -17.21
C GLN A 652 2.92 -9.70 -17.75
N ALA A 653 1.64 -9.39 -17.56
CA ALA A 653 0.54 -10.16 -18.13
C ALA A 653 0.52 -10.10 -19.67
N GLU A 654 0.82 -8.94 -20.25
CA GLU A 654 1.01 -8.74 -21.69
C GLU A 654 2.18 -9.58 -22.22
N PHE A 655 3.37 -9.50 -21.61
CA PHE A 655 4.52 -10.35 -22.00
C PHE A 655 4.25 -11.84 -21.82
N ILE A 656 3.52 -12.26 -20.77
CA ILE A 656 3.11 -13.67 -20.60
C ILE A 656 2.10 -14.09 -21.67
N SER A 657 1.24 -13.18 -22.16
CA SER A 657 0.32 -13.45 -23.26
C SER A 657 1.06 -13.53 -24.61
N GLU A 658 1.98 -12.60 -24.88
CA GLU A 658 2.83 -12.60 -26.08
C GLU A 658 3.72 -13.86 -26.13
N LEU A 659 4.33 -14.23 -25.00
CA LEU A 659 5.14 -15.45 -24.91
C LEU A 659 4.31 -16.71 -25.18
N LYS A 660 3.08 -16.80 -24.64
CA LYS A 660 2.15 -17.90 -24.96
C LYS A 660 1.70 -17.91 -26.42
N GLU A 661 1.52 -16.74 -27.02
CA GLU A 661 1.18 -16.65 -28.45
C GLU A 661 2.35 -17.12 -29.31
N LEU A 662 3.58 -16.74 -28.96
CA LEU A 662 4.81 -17.21 -29.63
C LEU A 662 5.04 -18.71 -29.40
N GLU A 663 4.76 -19.26 -28.22
CA GLU A 663 4.76 -20.70 -27.95
C GLU A 663 3.73 -21.42 -28.84
N ALA A 664 2.50 -20.91 -28.95
CA ALA A 664 1.48 -21.47 -29.83
C ALA A 664 1.87 -21.40 -31.31
N GLN A 665 2.41 -20.26 -31.77
CA GLN A 665 2.94 -20.10 -33.13
C GLN A 665 4.12 -21.07 -33.41
N SER A 666 4.95 -21.35 -32.40
CA SER A 666 6.05 -22.34 -32.49
C SER A 666 5.52 -23.77 -32.59
N VAL A 667 4.52 -24.15 -31.77
CA VAL A 667 3.87 -25.47 -31.84
C VAL A 667 3.17 -25.65 -33.19
N ASP A 668 2.48 -24.64 -33.71
CA ASP A 668 1.89 -24.66 -35.04
C ASP A 668 2.95 -24.75 -36.16
N ALA A 669 4.16 -24.22 -35.95
CA ALA A 669 5.28 -24.35 -36.88
C ALA A 669 5.88 -25.76 -36.84
N GLU A 670 6.07 -26.34 -35.65
CA GLU A 670 6.51 -27.72 -35.46
C GLU A 670 5.51 -28.73 -36.04
N ALA A 671 4.21 -28.54 -35.82
CA ALA A 671 3.15 -29.37 -36.41
C ALA A 671 3.15 -29.30 -37.95
N ARG A 672 3.40 -28.12 -38.52
CA ARG A 672 3.58 -27.95 -39.98
C ARG A 672 4.85 -28.63 -40.49
N ILE A 673 5.96 -28.51 -39.76
CA ILE A 673 7.22 -29.20 -40.08
C ILE A 673 7.02 -30.73 -40.05
N GLU A 674 6.34 -31.26 -39.05
CA GLU A 674 6.09 -32.71 -38.94
C GLU A 674 5.15 -33.20 -40.04
N LYS A 675 4.09 -32.45 -40.37
CA LYS A 675 3.24 -32.73 -41.54
C LYS A 675 4.06 -32.81 -42.82
N THR A 676 4.97 -31.87 -43.06
CA THR A 676 5.86 -31.89 -44.23
C THR A 676 6.92 -33.01 -44.18
N LYS A 677 7.33 -33.49 -43.00
CA LYS A 677 8.13 -34.74 -42.90
C LYS A 677 7.31 -35.97 -43.28
N MET A 678 6.05 -36.06 -42.85
CA MET A 678 5.16 -37.17 -43.19
C MET A 678 4.82 -37.18 -44.69
N GLU A 679 4.53 -36.01 -45.27
CA GLU A 679 4.34 -35.83 -46.72
C GLU A 679 5.60 -36.24 -47.49
N LYS A 680 6.79 -35.80 -47.05
CA LYS A 680 8.07 -36.22 -47.64
C LYS A 680 8.27 -37.73 -47.53
N GLN A 681 7.90 -38.36 -46.42
CA GLN A 681 8.05 -39.80 -46.24
C GLN A 681 7.10 -40.58 -47.17
N SER A 682 5.83 -40.16 -47.30
CA SER A 682 4.88 -40.71 -48.28
C SER A 682 5.46 -40.63 -49.69
N LEU A 683 5.94 -39.45 -50.10
CA LEU A 683 6.55 -39.25 -51.42
C LEU A 683 7.82 -40.11 -51.63
N LEU A 684 8.62 -40.36 -50.58
CA LEU A 684 9.76 -41.28 -50.66
C LEU A 684 9.33 -42.74 -50.81
N ASP A 685 8.28 -43.17 -50.10
CA ASP A 685 7.74 -44.53 -50.20
C ASP A 685 7.02 -44.75 -51.55
N GLU A 686 6.35 -43.73 -52.08
CA GLU A 686 5.79 -43.69 -53.44
C GLU A 686 6.89 -43.75 -54.51
N ILE A 687 7.98 -43.00 -54.35
CA ILE A 687 9.16 -43.08 -55.23
C ILE A 687 9.77 -44.49 -55.19
N MET A 688 9.95 -45.07 -54.00
CA MET A 688 10.47 -46.44 -53.82
C MET A 688 9.57 -47.50 -54.47
N GLU A 689 8.26 -47.33 -54.45
CA GLU A 689 7.33 -48.21 -55.16
C GLU A 689 7.36 -47.97 -56.67
N SER A 690 7.51 -46.72 -57.14
CA SER A 690 7.71 -46.43 -58.56
C SER A 690 9.02 -47.06 -59.10
N GLU A 691 10.11 -47.06 -58.31
CA GLU A 691 11.36 -47.74 -58.64
C GLU A 691 11.17 -49.27 -58.72
N ARG A 692 10.40 -49.87 -57.81
CA ARG A 692 10.07 -51.30 -57.87
C ARG A 692 9.28 -51.63 -59.13
N GLN A 693 8.31 -50.79 -59.50
CA GLN A 693 7.53 -50.96 -60.72
C GLN A 693 8.41 -50.80 -61.98
N ILE A 694 9.31 -49.81 -62.02
CA ILE A 694 10.30 -49.66 -63.10
C ILE A 694 11.14 -50.94 -63.21
N LYS A 695 11.77 -51.41 -62.12
CA LYS A 695 12.59 -52.64 -62.10
C LYS A 695 11.80 -53.90 -62.52
N LEU A 696 10.51 -53.95 -62.19
CA LEU A 696 9.60 -55.02 -62.60
C LEU A 696 9.27 -54.95 -64.10
N TRP A 697 9.08 -53.76 -64.67
CA TRP A 697 8.90 -53.56 -66.10
C TRP A 697 10.19 -53.79 -66.90
N GLU A 698 11.35 -53.34 -66.41
CA GLU A 698 12.67 -53.68 -66.96
C GLU A 698 12.85 -55.19 -67.03
N LYS A 699 12.54 -55.92 -65.95
CA LYS A 699 12.62 -57.39 -65.93
C LYS A 699 11.61 -58.05 -66.87
N LYS A 700 10.39 -57.52 -67.02
CA LYS A 700 9.42 -58.00 -68.03
C LYS A 700 9.95 -57.80 -69.45
N ILE A 701 10.47 -56.61 -69.78
CA ILE A 701 11.03 -56.30 -71.09
C ILE A 701 12.27 -57.15 -71.39
N GLN A 702 13.08 -57.46 -70.37
CA GLN A 702 14.22 -58.35 -70.50
C GLN A 702 13.78 -59.79 -70.77
N LEU A 703 12.81 -60.31 -70.02
CA LEU A 703 12.22 -61.63 -70.29
C LEU A 703 11.54 -61.69 -71.66
N GLU A 704 10.85 -60.63 -72.08
CA GLU A 704 10.23 -60.53 -73.40
C GLU A 704 11.28 -60.62 -74.51
N LYS A 705 12.39 -59.86 -74.41
CA LYS A 705 13.53 -59.96 -75.32
C LYS A 705 14.14 -61.37 -75.34
N GLU A 706 14.39 -61.96 -74.18
CA GLU A 706 14.93 -63.33 -74.06
C GLU A 706 13.98 -64.36 -74.71
N THR A 707 12.67 -64.22 -74.52
CA THR A 707 11.69 -65.08 -75.20
C THR A 707 11.63 -64.83 -76.70
N GLN A 708 11.77 -63.58 -77.17
CA GLN A 708 11.73 -63.23 -78.58
C GLN A 708 13.00 -63.69 -79.33
N GLU A 709 14.16 -63.68 -78.67
CA GLU A 709 15.42 -64.27 -79.15
C GLU A 709 15.32 -65.81 -79.19
N ALA A 710 14.71 -66.42 -78.17
CA ALA A 710 14.40 -67.86 -78.18
C ALA A 710 13.31 -68.26 -79.20
N LEU A 711 12.54 -67.31 -79.74
CA LEU A 711 11.50 -67.54 -80.77
C LEU A 711 11.97 -67.20 -82.20
N ASP A 712 13.26 -66.93 -82.43
CA ASP A 712 13.79 -66.54 -83.75
C ASP A 712 13.50 -67.62 -84.83
N PRO A 713 12.65 -67.32 -85.84
CA PRO A 713 12.29 -68.29 -86.88
C PRO A 713 13.41 -68.66 -87.84
N THR A 714 14.63 -68.12 -87.70
CA THR A 714 15.81 -68.50 -88.49
C THR A 714 16.54 -69.72 -87.92
N VAL A 715 16.45 -69.95 -86.60
CA VAL A 715 17.06 -71.11 -85.94
C VAL A 715 16.28 -72.38 -86.28
N GLY A 716 16.86 -73.26 -87.10
CA GLY A 716 16.28 -74.55 -87.51
C GLY A 716 15.81 -74.64 -88.98
N GLN A 717 15.80 -73.55 -89.75
CA GLN A 717 15.38 -73.61 -91.17
C GLN A 717 16.26 -74.49 -92.06
N SER A 718 17.50 -74.79 -91.64
CA SER A 718 18.43 -75.69 -92.32
C SER A 718 17.92 -77.12 -92.40
N GLU A 719 17.30 -77.62 -91.33
CA GLU A 719 16.88 -79.02 -91.18
C GLU A 719 15.60 -79.29 -91.97
N VAL A 720 14.61 -78.39 -91.87
CA VAL A 720 13.35 -78.45 -92.63
C VAL A 720 13.63 -78.52 -94.13
N LYS A 721 14.51 -77.63 -94.64
CA LYS A 721 14.89 -77.58 -96.07
C LYS A 721 15.76 -78.76 -96.53
N ALA A 722 16.24 -79.60 -95.61
CA ALA A 722 16.85 -80.89 -95.93
C ALA A 722 15.78 -81.99 -96.10
N MET A 723 14.80 -82.06 -95.19
CA MET A 723 13.71 -83.04 -95.24
C MET A 723 12.86 -82.93 -96.52
N GLU A 724 12.52 -81.71 -96.94
CA GLU A 724 11.72 -81.46 -98.15
C GLU A 724 12.34 -82.08 -99.42
N LYS A 725 13.68 -82.06 -99.52
CA LYS A 725 14.41 -82.57 -100.69
C LYS A 725 14.39 -84.09 -100.80
N GLU A 726 14.31 -84.81 -99.67
CA GLU A 726 14.22 -86.28 -99.69
C GLU A 726 12.81 -86.76 -100.07
N ILE A 727 11.78 -86.07 -99.58
CA ILE A 727 10.38 -86.32 -99.96
C ILE A 727 10.19 -86.16 -101.48
N HIS A 728 10.91 -85.23 -102.12
CA HIS A 728 10.89 -85.06 -103.57
C HIS A 728 11.54 -86.24 -104.32
N ARG A 729 12.67 -86.79 -103.82
CA ARG A 729 13.34 -87.96 -104.42
C ARG A 729 12.47 -89.21 -104.43
N MET A 730 11.75 -89.49 -103.32
CA MET A 730 10.86 -90.66 -103.24
C MET A 730 9.71 -90.59 -104.26
N LYS A 731 9.11 -89.42 -104.47
CA LYS A 731 7.99 -89.24 -105.42
C LYS A 731 8.35 -89.58 -106.88
N ILE A 732 9.61 -89.34 -107.28
CA ILE A 732 10.07 -89.63 -108.65
C ILE A 732 10.20 -91.14 -108.92
N ARG A 733 10.61 -91.94 -107.93
CA ARG A 733 10.69 -93.42 -108.09
C ARG A 733 9.33 -94.05 -108.39
N LEU A 734 8.28 -93.60 -107.69
CA LEU A 734 6.94 -94.17 -107.81
C LEU A 734 6.33 -93.95 -109.22
N GLY A 735 6.59 -92.79 -109.83
CA GLY A 735 6.07 -92.43 -111.15
C GLY A 735 6.64 -93.22 -112.34
N ASN A 736 7.72 -93.98 -112.15
CA ASN A 736 8.26 -94.84 -113.21
C ASN A 736 7.59 -96.23 -113.23
N LEU A 737 7.23 -96.78 -112.07
CA LEU A 737 6.71 -98.15 -111.94
C LEU A 737 5.36 -98.35 -112.67
N HIS A 738 4.49 -97.34 -112.67
CA HIS A 738 3.20 -97.43 -113.37
C HIS A 738 3.30 -97.51 -114.91
N ARG A 739 4.39 -97.01 -115.51
CA ARG A 739 4.50 -96.92 -116.99
C ARG A 739 4.78 -98.27 -117.66
N GLU A 740 5.30 -99.24 -116.94
CA GLU A 740 5.55 -100.58 -117.45
C GLU A 740 4.27 -101.44 -117.43
N GLN A 741 3.38 -101.17 -116.47
CA GLN A 741 2.14 -101.91 -116.25
C GLN A 741 1.09 -101.68 -117.36
N GLU A 742 0.96 -100.44 -117.87
CA GLU A 742 0.01 -100.09 -118.94
C GLU A 742 0.32 -100.74 -120.31
N LYS A 743 1.55 -101.22 -120.51
CA LYS A 743 1.99 -101.75 -121.81
C LYS A 743 1.50 -103.17 -122.08
N MET A 744 1.42 -104.00 -121.04
CA MET A 744 1.05 -105.42 -121.15
C MET A 744 -0.44 -105.64 -121.48
N ILE A 745 -1.32 -104.73 -121.04
CA ILE A 745 -2.78 -104.89 -121.18
C ILE A 745 -3.21 -104.79 -122.67
N LYS A 746 -2.62 -103.87 -123.43
CA LYS A 746 -3.02 -103.53 -124.82
C LYS A 746 -2.76 -104.63 -125.85
N GLU A 747 -1.90 -105.61 -125.54
CA GLU A 747 -1.61 -106.71 -126.46
C GLU A 747 -2.65 -107.85 -126.36
N MET A 748 -3.36 -107.95 -125.22
CA MET A 748 -4.32 -109.04 -124.96
C MET A 748 -5.72 -108.77 -125.53
N GLU A 749 -6.11 -107.49 -125.65
CA GLU A 749 -7.45 -107.05 -126.10
C GLU A 749 -7.72 -107.37 -127.59
N MET A 750 -6.67 -107.39 -128.42
CA MET A 750 -6.79 -107.56 -129.89
C MET A 750 -7.14 -108.98 -130.35
N ALA A 751 -6.90 -110.02 -129.53
CA ALA A 751 -7.10 -111.40 -129.92
C ALA A 751 -8.57 -111.89 -129.76
N ILE A 752 -9.32 -111.30 -128.84
CA ILE A 752 -10.63 -111.81 -128.39
C ILE A 752 -11.76 -111.36 -129.33
N LEU A 753 -11.71 -110.10 -129.79
CA LEU A 753 -12.73 -109.44 -130.63
C LEU A 753 -13.03 -110.14 -131.99
N LYS A 754 -12.25 -111.16 -132.37
CA LYS A 754 -12.39 -111.90 -133.63
C LYS A 754 -13.07 -113.27 -133.50
N ARG A 755 -13.45 -113.70 -132.29
CA ARG A 755 -14.05 -115.04 -132.04
C ARG A 755 -15.52 -115.01 -131.61
N GLU A 756 -15.99 -113.90 -131.04
CA GLU A 756 -17.36 -113.79 -130.49
C GLU A 756 -18.46 -113.55 -131.56
N THR A 757 -18.10 -113.05 -132.74
CA THR A 757 -19.04 -112.48 -133.72
C THR A 757 -20.00 -113.49 -134.40
N ILE A 758 -19.90 -114.79 -134.08
CA ILE A 758 -20.67 -115.88 -134.71
C ILE A 758 -21.44 -116.74 -133.69
N ALA A 759 -21.05 -116.75 -132.40
CA ALA A 759 -21.61 -117.66 -131.39
C ALA A 759 -21.83 -116.94 -130.04
N THR A 760 -23.06 -116.66 -129.58
CA THR A 760 -24.38 -116.99 -130.17
C THR A 760 -25.44 -115.92 -129.93
N ARG A 761 -26.15 -115.56 -131.00
CA ARG A 761 -27.36 -114.71 -131.01
C ARG A 761 -28.60 -115.50 -130.52
N ARG A 762 -28.65 -115.96 -129.26
CA ARG A 762 -29.84 -116.64 -128.68
C ARG A 762 -29.89 -116.54 -127.13
N LYS A 763 -30.90 -115.82 -126.62
CA LYS A 763 -31.25 -115.58 -125.18
C LYS A 763 -30.21 -114.74 -124.40
N GLY A 764 -30.54 -113.66 -123.69
CA GLY A 764 -31.74 -112.81 -123.72
C GLY A 764 -32.40 -112.54 -122.35
N ALA A 765 -32.36 -111.26 -121.94
CA ALA A 765 -33.18 -110.58 -120.91
C ALA A 765 -32.77 -110.65 -119.40
N ALA A 766 -32.08 -109.59 -118.93
CA ALA A 766 -32.35 -108.84 -117.68
C ALA A 766 -31.70 -107.43 -117.75
N LYS A 767 -32.23 -106.42 -117.03
CA LYS A 767 -31.80 -104.99 -116.99
C LYS A 767 -30.88 -104.74 -115.77
N ALA A 768 -29.90 -103.81 -115.68
CA ALA A 768 -29.74 -102.38 -116.08
C ALA A 768 -30.55 -101.38 -115.18
N ALA A 769 -30.07 -100.20 -114.72
CA ALA A 769 -28.82 -99.41 -114.88
C ALA A 769 -28.48 -98.63 -113.54
N MET A 770 -27.82 -97.46 -113.33
CA MET A 770 -27.37 -96.33 -114.18
C MET A 770 -26.17 -95.47 -113.60
N HIS A 771 -26.36 -94.20 -113.17
CA HIS A 771 -25.32 -93.13 -113.00
C HIS A 771 -25.66 -92.14 -111.83
N ALA A 772 -24.71 -91.55 -111.06
CA ALA A 772 -23.87 -90.31 -111.22
C ALA A 772 -24.63 -88.94 -111.30
N GLY A 773 -24.15 -87.77 -110.81
CA GLY A 773 -23.02 -87.41 -109.93
C GLY A 773 -22.52 -85.92 -109.99
N GLY A 774 -22.23 -85.27 -108.84
CA GLY A 774 -21.20 -84.19 -108.69
C GLY A 774 -21.55 -82.67 -108.62
N ARG A 775 -20.81 -81.93 -107.74
CA ARG A 775 -20.05 -80.64 -107.97
C ARG A 775 -20.58 -79.22 -107.56
N ARG A 776 -19.95 -78.65 -106.50
CA ARG A 776 -19.52 -77.22 -106.24
C ARG A 776 -20.46 -76.04 -105.77
N LEU A 777 -19.92 -75.28 -104.79
CA LEU A 777 -19.97 -73.81 -104.49
C LEU A 777 -21.22 -73.09 -103.87
N ARG A 778 -21.01 -72.46 -102.69
CA ARG A 778 -21.23 -71.03 -102.23
C ARG A 778 -22.41 -70.18 -102.81
N PRO A 779 -22.95 -69.15 -102.08
CA PRO A 779 -23.61 -69.11 -100.75
C PRO A 779 -24.97 -68.33 -100.71
N GLY A 780 -25.69 -68.33 -99.57
CA GLY A 780 -26.53 -67.17 -99.14
C GLY A 780 -28.03 -67.40 -98.84
N SER A 781 -28.60 -66.45 -98.08
CA SER A 781 -30.03 -66.13 -97.79
C SER A 781 -31.00 -67.23 -97.29
N ASP A 782 -31.32 -67.14 -96.00
CA ASP A 782 -32.65 -66.88 -95.41
C ASP A 782 -33.88 -67.80 -95.66
N GLU A 783 -34.57 -68.09 -94.54
CA GLU A 783 -35.98 -68.48 -94.34
C GLU A 783 -36.57 -69.71 -95.07
N ALA A 784 -37.48 -70.52 -94.51
CA ALA A 784 -37.88 -70.94 -93.16
C ALA A 784 -39.10 -71.89 -93.34
N ILE A 785 -39.45 -72.73 -92.34
CA ILE A 785 -40.59 -73.71 -92.35
C ILE A 785 -40.33 -74.88 -93.33
N ALA A 786 -40.48 -76.17 -92.98
CA ALA A 786 -40.64 -76.92 -91.72
C ALA A 786 -40.25 -78.42 -92.02
N GLU A 787 -40.32 -79.43 -91.14
CA GLU A 787 -40.91 -79.60 -89.81
C GLU A 787 -39.97 -80.39 -88.89
N MET A 788 -39.81 -79.99 -87.62
CA MET A 788 -39.44 -80.94 -86.56
C MET A 788 -39.86 -80.47 -85.15
N THR A 789 -40.80 -81.21 -84.56
CA THR A 789 -41.04 -81.40 -83.11
C THR A 789 -40.92 -80.19 -82.15
N GLU A 790 -42.09 -79.66 -81.76
CA GLU A 790 -42.31 -78.58 -80.78
C GLU A 790 -41.62 -78.76 -79.39
N ALA A 791 -41.28 -80.00 -79.02
CA ALA A 791 -40.79 -80.34 -77.69
C ALA A 791 -39.40 -79.73 -77.35
N GLU A 792 -38.51 -79.58 -78.32
CA GLU A 792 -37.17 -79.04 -78.10
C GLU A 792 -37.18 -77.51 -77.99
N LEU A 793 -37.99 -76.84 -78.83
CA LEU A 793 -38.20 -75.39 -78.79
C LEU A 793 -38.76 -74.96 -77.43
N ARG A 794 -39.73 -75.69 -76.87
CA ARG A 794 -40.28 -75.41 -75.53
C ARG A 794 -39.25 -75.58 -74.40
N ARG A 795 -38.14 -76.32 -74.60
CA ARG A 795 -37.03 -76.40 -73.64
C ARG A 795 -36.04 -75.25 -73.82
N LYS A 796 -35.56 -74.99 -75.04
CA LYS A 796 -34.63 -73.88 -75.34
C LYS A 796 -35.22 -72.52 -74.95
N LEU A 797 -36.46 -72.24 -75.37
CA LEU A 797 -37.16 -70.99 -75.05
C LEU A 797 -37.50 -70.83 -73.55
N LYS A 798 -37.31 -71.87 -72.73
CA LYS A 798 -37.41 -71.81 -71.25
C LYS A 798 -36.06 -71.63 -70.58
N LEU A 799 -34.95 -72.03 -71.23
CA LEU A 799 -33.58 -71.73 -70.82
C LEU A 799 -33.24 -70.27 -71.13
N GLU A 800 -33.46 -69.85 -72.38
CA GLU A 800 -33.24 -68.48 -72.85
C GLU A 800 -34.11 -67.48 -72.07
N ARG A 801 -35.37 -67.80 -71.74
CA ARG A 801 -36.21 -66.96 -70.86
C ARG A 801 -35.76 -66.92 -69.39
N LYS A 802 -34.85 -67.79 -68.97
CA LYS A 802 -34.22 -67.76 -67.64
C LYS A 802 -32.91 -66.95 -67.71
N GLU A 803 -32.11 -67.14 -68.75
CA GLU A 803 -30.88 -66.40 -69.04
C GLU A 803 -31.18 -64.92 -69.33
N VAL A 804 -32.16 -64.60 -70.18
CA VAL A 804 -32.62 -63.21 -70.39
C VAL A 804 -33.16 -62.60 -69.09
N LYS A 805 -33.80 -63.37 -68.20
CA LYS A 805 -34.24 -62.87 -66.89
C LYS A 805 -33.09 -62.66 -65.88
N GLN A 806 -32.00 -63.39 -66.05
CA GLN A 806 -30.77 -63.20 -65.29
C GLN A 806 -30.00 -61.99 -65.82
N HIS A 807 -29.76 -61.92 -67.13
CA HIS A 807 -29.14 -60.76 -67.77
C HIS A 807 -29.95 -59.47 -67.59
N THR A 808 -31.29 -59.47 -67.57
CA THR A 808 -32.03 -58.24 -67.21
C THR A 808 -31.90 -57.85 -65.74
N ARG A 809 -31.58 -58.78 -64.83
CA ARG A 809 -31.25 -58.43 -63.43
C ARG A 809 -29.83 -57.90 -63.34
N GLU A 810 -28.87 -58.57 -63.96
CA GLU A 810 -27.48 -58.14 -64.06
C GLU A 810 -27.39 -56.75 -64.72
N CYS A 811 -28.13 -56.49 -65.81
CA CYS A 811 -28.27 -55.16 -66.39
C CYS A 811 -28.89 -54.14 -65.43
N LEU A 812 -29.96 -54.46 -64.68
CA LEU A 812 -30.54 -53.54 -63.69
C LEU A 812 -29.59 -53.27 -62.49
N GLU A 813 -28.76 -54.24 -62.14
CA GLU A 813 -27.73 -54.12 -61.10
C GLU A 813 -26.51 -53.32 -61.60
N TYR A 814 -26.13 -53.47 -62.87
CA TYR A 814 -25.15 -52.61 -63.53
C TYR A 814 -25.68 -51.19 -63.79
N GLU A 815 -26.95 -51.01 -64.18
CA GLU A 815 -27.58 -49.70 -64.35
C GLU A 815 -27.64 -48.94 -63.01
N ARG A 816 -27.97 -49.62 -61.90
CA ARG A 816 -27.82 -49.04 -60.55
C ARG A 816 -26.37 -48.75 -60.21
N GLY A 817 -25.46 -49.72 -60.38
CA GLY A 817 -24.04 -49.54 -60.14
C GLY A 817 -23.32 -48.57 -61.11
N ILE A 818 -24.04 -48.03 -62.10
CA ILE A 818 -23.65 -46.90 -62.96
C ILE A 818 -24.32 -45.62 -62.48
N ALA A 819 -25.59 -45.64 -62.09
CA ALA A 819 -26.28 -44.49 -61.50
C ALA A 819 -25.66 -44.06 -60.16
N ASP A 820 -25.36 -45.01 -59.27
CA ASP A 820 -24.68 -44.78 -58.00
C ASP A 820 -23.28 -44.16 -58.26
N ARG A 821 -22.53 -44.69 -59.23
CA ARG A 821 -21.21 -44.15 -59.62
C ARG A 821 -21.26 -42.82 -60.38
N LEU A 822 -22.35 -42.54 -61.09
CA LEU A 822 -22.61 -41.21 -61.66
C LEU A 822 -22.91 -40.21 -60.55
N GLN A 823 -23.71 -40.58 -59.55
CA GLN A 823 -24.01 -39.73 -58.39
C GLN A 823 -22.76 -39.51 -57.51
N GLU A 824 -21.92 -40.53 -57.31
CA GLU A 824 -20.59 -40.38 -56.71
C GLU A 824 -19.71 -39.44 -57.55
N SER A 825 -19.70 -39.58 -58.88
CA SER A 825 -18.95 -38.69 -59.76
C SER A 825 -19.46 -37.24 -59.75
N GLU A 826 -20.77 -37.02 -59.67
CA GLU A 826 -21.39 -35.68 -59.56
C GLU A 826 -21.10 -35.04 -58.20
N ASN A 827 -21.12 -35.82 -57.12
CA ASN A 827 -20.68 -35.36 -55.80
C ASN A 827 -19.19 -35.00 -55.82
N MET A 828 -18.33 -35.83 -56.41
CA MET A 828 -16.91 -35.55 -56.57
C MET A 828 -16.64 -34.31 -57.44
N THR A 829 -17.41 -34.06 -58.51
CA THR A 829 -17.27 -32.81 -59.27
C THR A 829 -17.75 -31.60 -58.49
N LEU A 830 -18.83 -31.70 -57.70
CA LEU A 830 -19.28 -30.64 -56.80
C LEU A 830 -18.28 -30.35 -55.66
N GLU A 831 -17.54 -31.35 -55.20
CA GLU A 831 -16.44 -31.15 -54.23
C GLU A 831 -15.19 -30.56 -54.89
N LEU A 832 -14.87 -30.97 -56.12
CA LEU A 832 -13.80 -30.34 -56.91
C LEU A 832 -14.13 -28.89 -57.30
N GLU A 833 -15.38 -28.54 -57.60
CA GLU A 833 -15.80 -27.14 -57.82
C GLU A 833 -15.70 -26.32 -56.54
N LYS A 834 -16.13 -26.84 -55.39
CA LYS A 834 -15.95 -26.17 -54.09
C LYS A 834 -14.46 -25.96 -53.77
N ALA A 835 -13.63 -26.98 -53.97
CA ALA A 835 -12.18 -26.87 -53.78
C ALA A 835 -11.56 -25.86 -54.75
N SER A 836 -11.96 -25.87 -56.03
CA SER A 836 -11.50 -24.91 -57.06
C SER A 836 -11.85 -23.47 -56.69
N ASN A 837 -13.08 -23.22 -56.21
CA ASN A 837 -13.50 -21.90 -55.72
C ASN A 837 -12.71 -21.48 -54.46
N GLN A 838 -12.46 -22.40 -53.52
CA GLN A 838 -11.60 -22.13 -52.36
C GLN A 838 -10.15 -21.85 -52.76
N PHE A 839 -9.61 -22.52 -53.79
CA PHE A 839 -8.30 -22.21 -54.34
C PHE A 839 -8.28 -20.82 -54.99
N ALA A 840 -9.32 -20.43 -55.73
CA ALA A 840 -9.43 -19.07 -56.30
C ALA A 840 -9.50 -17.99 -55.21
N GLU A 841 -10.30 -18.18 -54.15
CA GLU A 841 -10.34 -17.28 -52.99
C GLU A 841 -8.98 -17.18 -52.29
N VAL A 842 -8.24 -18.29 -52.18
CA VAL A 842 -6.88 -18.32 -51.62
C VAL A 842 -5.87 -17.64 -52.56
N GLU A 843 -6.00 -17.78 -53.88
CA GLU A 843 -5.15 -17.05 -54.85
C GLU A 843 -5.40 -15.54 -54.79
N ASP A 844 -6.64 -15.08 -54.66
CA ASP A 844 -6.96 -13.65 -54.45
C ASP A 844 -6.48 -13.14 -53.08
N ALA A 845 -6.56 -13.96 -52.02
CA ALA A 845 -5.92 -13.65 -50.75
C ALA A 845 -4.39 -13.55 -50.90
N ILE A 846 -3.76 -14.39 -51.72
CA ILE A 846 -2.33 -14.35 -52.01
C ILE A 846 -1.96 -13.13 -52.87
N THR A 847 -2.74 -12.75 -53.89
CA THR A 847 -2.43 -11.56 -54.72
C THR A 847 -2.62 -10.26 -53.92
N THR A 848 -3.65 -10.17 -53.09
CA THR A 848 -3.86 -9.02 -52.18
C THR A 848 -2.78 -8.92 -51.11
N LYS A 849 -2.36 -10.04 -50.49
CA LYS A 849 -1.21 -10.05 -49.57
C LYS A 849 0.11 -9.70 -50.26
N LYS A 850 0.37 -10.20 -51.48
CA LYS A 850 1.53 -9.80 -52.30
C LYS A 850 1.53 -8.29 -52.60
N ARG A 851 0.36 -7.70 -52.93
CA ARG A 851 0.22 -6.25 -53.14
C ARG A 851 0.55 -5.46 -51.85
N ALA A 852 0.02 -5.90 -50.70
CA ALA A 852 0.29 -5.27 -49.40
C ALA A 852 1.77 -5.38 -48.97
N ILE A 853 2.41 -6.53 -49.21
CA ILE A 853 3.85 -6.74 -48.96
C ILE A 853 4.69 -5.80 -49.85
N ASN A 854 4.35 -5.68 -51.14
CA ASN A 854 5.07 -4.80 -52.06
C ASN A 854 4.91 -3.32 -51.70
N GLU A 855 3.75 -2.89 -51.19
CA GLU A 855 3.54 -1.54 -50.65
C GLU A 855 4.36 -1.31 -49.38
N ALA A 856 4.36 -2.26 -48.43
CA ALA A 856 5.17 -2.18 -47.22
C ALA A 856 6.69 -2.15 -47.52
N LEU A 857 7.14 -2.87 -48.55
CA LEU A 857 8.53 -2.82 -49.03
C LEU A 857 8.86 -1.46 -49.67
N TYR A 858 7.96 -0.87 -50.46
CA TYR A 858 8.12 0.48 -51.01
C TYR A 858 8.22 1.54 -49.89
N GLN A 859 7.32 1.49 -48.90
CA GLN A 859 7.35 2.38 -47.74
C GLN A 859 8.64 2.19 -46.92
N LYS A 860 9.07 0.94 -46.69
CA LYS A 860 10.36 0.65 -46.05
C LYS A 860 11.54 1.26 -46.81
N GLN A 861 11.56 1.13 -48.14
CA GLN A 861 12.66 1.68 -48.95
C GLN A 861 12.64 3.22 -48.95
N ARG A 862 11.48 3.85 -49.11
CA ARG A 862 11.33 5.32 -48.96
C ARG A 862 11.78 5.82 -47.59
N ASN A 863 11.48 5.07 -46.53
CA ASN A 863 11.93 5.39 -45.17
C ASN A 863 13.44 5.23 -44.99
N ILE A 864 14.06 4.23 -45.64
CA ILE A 864 15.53 4.08 -45.66
C ILE A 864 16.19 5.22 -46.46
N GLU A 865 15.63 5.62 -47.61
CA GLU A 865 16.17 6.69 -48.45
C GLU A 865 16.04 8.07 -47.78
N THR A 866 14.93 8.35 -47.10
CA THR A 866 14.78 9.56 -46.26
C THR A 866 15.66 9.54 -45.01
N LEU A 867 15.85 8.37 -44.37
CA LEU A 867 16.83 8.21 -43.28
C LEU A 867 18.26 8.47 -43.77
N ASN A 868 18.65 7.92 -44.92
CA ASN A 868 19.96 8.17 -45.53
C ASN A 868 20.14 9.64 -45.92
N ARG A 869 19.09 10.31 -46.43
CA ARG A 869 19.09 11.76 -46.75
C ARG A 869 19.29 12.60 -45.48
N THR A 870 18.57 12.29 -44.40
CA THR A 870 18.72 12.99 -43.11
C THR A 870 20.05 12.69 -42.41
N GLN A 871 20.55 11.45 -42.45
CA GLN A 871 21.89 11.11 -41.95
C GLN A 871 23.00 11.82 -42.74
N SER A 872 22.87 11.93 -44.07
CA SER A 872 23.79 12.69 -44.92
C SER A 872 23.74 14.20 -44.63
N LEU A 873 22.55 14.73 -44.34
CA LEU A 873 22.36 16.12 -43.92
C LEU A 873 22.99 16.38 -42.54
N VAL A 874 22.78 15.47 -41.58
CA VAL A 874 23.40 15.51 -40.25
C VAL A 874 24.92 15.36 -40.34
N ALA A 875 25.45 14.50 -41.21
CA ALA A 875 26.89 14.40 -41.46
C ALA A 875 27.45 15.75 -41.95
N ARG A 876 26.83 16.38 -42.95
CA ARG A 876 27.22 17.73 -43.41
C ARG A 876 27.16 18.77 -42.29
N TYR A 877 26.13 18.77 -41.44
CA TYR A 877 26.06 19.69 -40.29
C TYR A 877 27.11 19.38 -39.20
N VAL A 878 27.46 18.11 -38.98
CA VAL A 878 28.52 17.69 -38.05
C VAL A 878 29.90 18.06 -38.57
N ASP A 879 30.15 17.93 -39.88
CA ASP A 879 31.42 18.31 -40.49
C ASP A 879 31.58 19.85 -40.56
N PHE A 880 30.50 20.58 -40.84
CA PHE A 880 30.44 22.04 -40.70
C PHE A 880 30.72 22.48 -39.24
N ALA A 881 30.12 21.81 -38.25
CA ALA A 881 30.38 22.06 -36.84
C ALA A 881 31.82 21.67 -36.38
N ARG A 882 32.52 20.83 -37.15
CA ARG A 882 33.92 20.41 -36.90
C ARG A 882 34.95 21.29 -37.59
N SER A 883 34.58 22.04 -38.63
CA SER A 883 35.50 22.91 -39.38
C SER A 883 34.89 24.31 -39.63
N PRO A 884 35.06 25.27 -38.70
CA PRO A 884 34.60 26.66 -38.88
C PRO A 884 35.38 27.49 -39.92
N ALA A 885 36.22 26.84 -40.75
CA ALA A 885 37.30 27.48 -41.51
C ALA A 885 37.48 26.93 -42.95
N ALA A 886 36.51 26.17 -43.46
CA ALA A 886 36.45 25.76 -44.86
C ALA A 886 35.05 26.05 -45.40
N GLU A 887 34.99 26.66 -46.60
CA GLU A 887 33.78 27.13 -47.27
C GLU A 887 33.01 28.23 -46.49
N ALA A 888 33.24 29.47 -46.90
CA ALA A 888 32.36 30.59 -46.58
C ALA A 888 30.93 30.32 -47.11
N PRO A 889 29.88 30.97 -46.58
CA PRO A 889 28.56 30.89 -47.20
C PRO A 889 28.66 31.31 -48.68
N VAL A 890 28.40 30.33 -49.56
CA VAL A 890 28.18 30.50 -50.99
C VAL A 890 27.25 31.70 -51.21
N SER A 891 27.53 32.55 -52.20
CA SER A 891 26.68 33.74 -52.41
C SER A 891 25.23 33.31 -52.58
N GLN A 892 24.27 34.09 -52.09
CA GLN A 892 22.86 33.71 -52.19
C GLN A 892 22.46 33.48 -53.67
N GLU A 893 23.03 34.27 -54.58
CA GLU A 893 22.92 34.09 -56.04
C GLU A 893 23.54 32.77 -56.55
N GLU A 894 24.68 32.33 -56.02
CA GLU A 894 25.32 31.06 -56.40
C GLU A 894 24.55 29.84 -55.84
N ALA A 895 23.97 29.98 -54.64
CA ALA A 895 23.11 28.97 -54.04
C ALA A 895 21.78 28.83 -54.82
N ASP A 896 21.18 29.95 -55.22
CA ASP A 896 19.99 29.98 -56.09
C ASP A 896 20.30 29.40 -57.48
N ILE A 897 21.46 29.71 -58.08
CA ILE A 897 21.92 29.10 -59.34
C ILE A 897 22.09 27.58 -59.22
N MET A 898 22.65 27.07 -58.10
CA MET A 898 22.74 25.63 -57.87
C MET A 898 21.37 24.99 -57.60
N LEU A 899 20.44 25.72 -56.97
CA LEU A 899 19.07 25.28 -56.76
C LEU A 899 18.34 25.12 -58.09
N ASP A 900 18.38 26.14 -58.96
CA ASP A 900 17.79 26.11 -60.30
C ASP A 900 18.40 24.99 -61.16
N GLN A 901 19.73 24.84 -61.18
CA GLN A 901 20.39 23.73 -61.89
C GLN A 901 19.95 22.35 -61.37
N SER A 902 19.62 22.21 -60.07
CA SER A 902 19.07 20.98 -59.52
C SER A 902 17.60 20.76 -59.92
N GLN A 903 16.81 21.83 -60.01
CA GLN A 903 15.41 21.77 -60.47
C GLN A 903 15.33 21.42 -61.97
N ASP A 904 16.17 22.03 -62.82
CA ASP A 904 16.32 21.68 -64.24
C ASP A 904 16.69 20.21 -64.43
N GLN A 905 17.59 19.67 -63.60
CA GLN A 905 17.95 18.25 -63.64
C GLN A 905 16.78 17.34 -63.22
N ILE A 906 16.07 17.69 -62.14
CA ILE A 906 14.88 16.94 -61.69
C ILE A 906 13.77 16.99 -62.75
N GLU A 907 13.52 18.14 -63.37
CA GLU A 907 12.53 18.25 -64.44
C GLU A 907 12.96 17.48 -65.69
N THR A 908 14.24 17.53 -66.07
CA THR A 908 14.78 16.71 -67.17
C THR A 908 14.56 15.22 -66.91
N ILE A 909 14.78 14.74 -65.68
CA ILE A 909 14.52 13.35 -65.27
C ILE A 909 13.01 13.03 -65.28
N ARG A 910 12.15 13.94 -64.83
CA ARG A 910 10.68 13.78 -64.93
C ARG A 910 10.22 13.73 -66.40
N GLN A 911 10.86 14.48 -67.30
CA GLN A 911 10.58 14.44 -68.73
C GLN A 911 11.10 13.16 -69.41
N THR A 912 12.20 12.56 -68.97
CA THR A 912 12.64 11.24 -69.48
C THR A 912 11.79 10.10 -68.92
N LEU A 913 11.38 10.15 -67.65
CA LEU A 913 10.43 9.20 -67.07
C LEU A 913 9.11 9.17 -67.85
N LYS A 914 8.49 10.33 -68.14
CA LYS A 914 7.27 10.40 -68.96
C LYS A 914 7.45 9.87 -70.40
N LYS A 915 8.65 9.97 -70.97
CA LYS A 915 8.99 9.37 -72.28
C LYS A 915 9.16 7.84 -72.19
N MET A 916 9.66 7.32 -71.07
CA MET A 916 9.73 5.87 -70.81
C MET A 916 8.33 5.29 -70.52
N GLU A 917 7.50 6.00 -69.77
CA GLU A 917 6.10 5.64 -69.48
C GLU A 917 5.29 5.50 -70.78
N ALA A 918 5.35 6.51 -71.65
CA ALA A 918 4.67 6.51 -72.95
C ALA A 918 5.19 5.46 -73.94
N SER A 919 6.35 4.85 -73.71
CA SER A 919 6.93 3.80 -74.57
C SER A 919 6.82 2.39 -73.98
N HIS A 920 6.64 2.26 -72.67
CA HIS A 920 6.57 0.97 -71.97
C HIS A 920 5.38 0.89 -70.99
N PRO A 921 4.12 0.80 -71.49
CA PRO A 921 2.93 0.85 -70.63
C PRO A 921 2.87 -0.24 -69.55
N HIS A 922 3.48 -1.41 -69.80
CA HIS A 922 3.56 -2.52 -68.85
C HIS A 922 4.50 -2.23 -67.65
N LEU A 923 5.28 -1.15 -67.68
CA LEU A 923 6.09 -0.67 -66.55
C LEU A 923 5.50 0.59 -65.90
N GLN A 924 4.32 1.06 -66.31
CA GLN A 924 3.73 2.31 -65.83
C GLN A 924 3.64 2.35 -64.29
N GLU A 925 3.14 1.28 -63.65
CA GLU A 925 3.04 1.21 -62.18
C GLU A 925 4.40 1.28 -61.46
N ILE A 926 5.51 0.91 -62.12
CA ILE A 926 6.87 1.00 -61.57
C ILE A 926 7.46 2.39 -61.82
N LEU A 927 7.28 2.94 -63.03
CA LEU A 927 7.78 4.26 -63.39
C LEU A 927 7.08 5.37 -62.58
N ASP A 928 5.79 5.20 -62.29
CA ASP A 928 5.00 6.11 -61.45
C ASP A 928 5.48 6.08 -59.97
N ARG A 929 5.93 4.93 -59.47
CA ARG A 929 6.56 4.80 -58.14
C ARG A 929 7.94 5.45 -58.07
N VAL A 930 8.71 5.41 -59.16
CA VAL A 930 10.01 6.10 -59.28
C VAL A 930 9.82 7.61 -59.40
N ALA A 931 8.80 8.08 -60.13
CA ALA A 931 8.45 9.50 -60.19
C ALA A 931 8.12 10.07 -58.80
N LYS A 932 7.41 9.31 -57.96
CA LYS A 932 7.07 9.65 -56.55
C LYS A 932 8.25 9.59 -55.57
N LEU A 933 9.43 9.13 -55.99
CA LEU A 933 10.68 9.24 -55.22
C LEU A 933 11.51 10.47 -55.63
N LEU A 934 11.05 11.24 -56.62
CA LEU A 934 11.60 12.54 -57.03
C LEU A 934 10.79 13.72 -56.45
N GLU A 935 10.07 13.48 -55.34
CA GLU A 935 9.38 14.47 -54.49
C GLU A 935 9.96 14.43 -53.07
#